data_AF-A0A7H9CIV0-F1
#
_entry.id   AF-A0A7H9CIV0-F1
#
_cell.length_a   1.000
_cell.length_b   1.000
_cell.length_c   1.000
_cell.angle_alpha   90.00
_cell.angle_beta   90.00
_cell.angle_gamma   90.00
#
_symmetry.space_group_name_H-M   'P 1'
#
loop_
_entity.id
_entity.type
_entity.pdbx_description
1 polymer ?
#
loop_
_entity_poly.entity_id
_entity_poly.type
_entity_poly.pdbx_seq_one_letter_code
_entity_poly.pdbx_strand_id
1 'polypeptide(L)'
;MDIKSFQTNLDLNNLNFDKYADIIKQNAQISKTRTQLYGDRNFNTISQNKNENYIAIKNNKPITYTRYKDYTIYSNNMDLLYYEGTNSNYIINKNTDTNLISKLSLVDKMFLLTKNDALDNAPIIKDEAYFMRKMLNDMIAEQTYFMLGKSLVSNGHLTGAEYNMNFARNYSYANKFTPNAGYANSDNYTNSMPLIPNSYYLNSYANSNLINTKFGKAEIFLDLAGNNDELGIGTLNKNAQLFRFDSDGNGFVDKNDMYFDKLKIRAYDKNGNEIIKKLSDVVDRIDLKDFIDSKENAIKKWDKQVSNYGWDEKTYNASYEYISSYNPYSHFKAEVRYQSMNENDLKELAKLADNDGWIDASKLKNLANLAYAKINFDGNYKLEELNYAKDQTSKNSDQYLKFKALYDDYMAELNALNGFFDSYKQVASDEIMAEFGDIINNPEFKSSKMLKIQSEFVAITGLKFSLENLQKVKDSFETDKKAAANMLIDTDSLTAIRINENGTFTLRFNSGREINVSKLYKDSGKAFNEALNVNADFMDEKELNEKIDLSVSVVKIKNETTGKLEEKSLKDLGVELIQKTTNGKLFILRTKEGKSIVVNQIYTKTQNEAQNSQNAQSVIDEKEKFYPKPLKIWA
;
A
#
# COMPACT_ATOMS: atom_id res chain seq x y z
N MET A 1 32.77 1.18 55.59
CA MET A 1 32.88 -0.28 55.79
C MET A 1 32.09 -0.93 54.66
N ASP A 2 32.61 -1.70 53.73
CA ASP A 2 33.98 -2.08 53.39
C ASP A 2 33.92 -2.58 51.92
N ILE A 3 34.75 -2.02 51.04
CA ILE A 3 34.81 -2.38 49.61
C ILE A 3 35.68 -3.64 49.53
N LYS A 4 35.16 -4.81 49.94
CA LYS A 4 35.97 -6.03 49.99
C LYS A 4 35.25 -7.39 49.93
N SER A 5 33.98 -7.47 49.53
CA SER A 5 33.28 -8.78 49.53
C SER A 5 32.54 -9.17 48.23
N PHE A 6 33.03 -8.77 47.06
CA PHE A 6 32.68 -9.42 45.79
C PHE A 6 33.94 -9.69 44.95
N GLN A 7 34.84 -10.49 45.51
CA GLN A 7 35.85 -11.23 44.77
C GLN A 7 35.56 -12.72 44.95
N THR A 8 34.72 -13.24 44.07
CA THR A 8 34.65 -14.67 43.76
C THR A 8 34.90 -14.83 42.28
N ASN A 9 36.16 -15.18 41.97
CA ASN A 9 36.66 -15.86 40.77
C ASN A 9 35.67 -16.03 39.60
N LEU A 10 35.62 -15.02 38.74
CA LEU A 10 35.36 -15.25 37.31
C LEU A 10 36.73 -15.44 36.67
N ASP A 11 37.10 -16.70 36.49
CA ASP A 11 38.28 -17.09 35.69
C ASP A 11 38.00 -16.73 34.22
N LEU A 12 38.39 -15.51 33.84
CA LEU A 12 38.27 -14.95 32.50
C LEU A 12 39.06 -15.74 31.44
N ASN A 13 39.84 -16.76 31.84
CA ASN A 13 40.59 -17.61 30.93
C ASN A 13 39.74 -18.72 30.27
N ASN A 14 38.48 -18.90 30.68
CA ASN A 14 37.56 -19.90 30.12
C ASN A 14 36.35 -19.31 29.37
N LEU A 15 36.34 -18.00 29.09
CA LEU A 15 35.44 -17.45 28.07
C LEU A 15 36.00 -17.82 26.71
N ASN A 16 35.57 -18.97 26.21
CA ASN A 16 35.93 -19.43 24.88
C ASN A 16 35.27 -18.50 23.82
N PHE A 17 36.06 -17.57 23.27
CA PHE A 17 35.71 -16.65 22.18
C PHE A 17 35.59 -17.34 20.82
N ASP A 18 35.16 -18.61 20.79
CA ASP A 18 35.13 -19.45 19.58
C ASP A 18 34.13 -18.97 18.51
N LYS A 19 33.22 -18.04 18.84
CA LYS A 19 32.29 -17.46 17.84
C LYS A 19 32.95 -16.48 16.88
N TYR A 20 34.11 -15.89 17.24
CA TYR A 20 34.90 -15.03 16.34
C TYR A 20 35.92 -15.83 15.53
N ALA A 21 36.39 -16.98 16.06
CA ALA A 21 37.27 -17.89 15.35
C ALA A 21 36.57 -18.54 14.14
N ASP A 22 35.26 -18.78 14.23
CA ASP A 22 34.45 -19.29 13.11
C ASP A 22 34.26 -18.25 12.00
N ILE A 23 34.19 -16.95 12.31
CA ILE A 23 34.15 -15.87 11.32
C ILE A 23 35.50 -15.77 10.59
N ILE A 24 36.61 -15.92 11.32
CA ILE A 24 37.96 -15.95 10.73
C ILE A 24 38.16 -17.20 9.85
N LYS A 25 37.67 -18.36 10.28
CA LYS A 25 37.69 -19.60 9.47
C LYS A 25 36.77 -19.51 8.25
N GLN A 26 35.59 -18.90 8.35
CA GLN A 26 34.70 -18.64 7.22
C GLN A 26 35.31 -17.66 6.23
N ASN A 27 35.94 -16.58 6.70
CA ASN A 27 36.67 -15.64 5.85
C ASN A 27 37.87 -16.31 5.17
N ALA A 28 38.60 -17.19 5.87
CA ALA A 28 39.68 -17.98 5.29
C ALA A 28 39.17 -18.97 4.22
N GLN A 29 37.98 -19.57 4.44
CA GLN A 29 37.36 -20.47 3.48
C GLN A 29 36.82 -19.72 2.25
N ILE A 30 36.18 -18.56 2.43
CA ILE A 30 35.78 -17.64 1.35
C ILE A 30 36.99 -17.18 0.55
N SER A 31 38.09 -16.86 1.23
CA SER A 31 39.35 -16.49 0.58
C SER A 31 39.93 -17.66 -0.22
N LYS A 32 39.87 -18.89 0.29
CA LYS A 32 40.24 -20.12 -0.44
C LYS A 32 39.34 -20.37 -1.66
N THR A 33 38.04 -20.16 -1.54
CA THR A 33 37.09 -20.31 -2.67
C THR A 33 37.33 -19.23 -3.73
N ARG A 34 37.73 -18.01 -3.32
CA ARG A 34 38.19 -16.96 -4.23
C ARG A 34 39.48 -17.34 -4.95
N THR A 35 40.44 -17.99 -4.29
CA THR A 35 41.66 -18.48 -4.93
C THR A 35 41.38 -19.58 -5.97
N GLN A 36 40.41 -20.47 -5.70
CA GLN A 36 40.00 -21.53 -6.63
C GLN A 36 39.23 -21.01 -7.86
N LEU A 37 38.44 -19.94 -7.72
CA LEU A 37 37.67 -19.34 -8.82
C LEU A 37 38.49 -18.39 -9.70
N TYR A 38 39.55 -17.77 -9.17
CA TYR A 38 40.26 -16.67 -9.85
C TYR A 38 41.77 -16.92 -10.12
N GLY A 39 42.31 -18.10 -9.76
CA GLY A 39 43.70 -18.48 -10.03
C GLY A 39 44.75 -17.74 -9.18
N ASP A 40 45.93 -18.37 -9.01
CA ASP A 40 47.01 -18.00 -8.09
C ASP A 40 47.51 -16.54 -8.21
N ARG A 41 46.81 -15.61 -7.58
CA ARG A 41 47.39 -14.32 -7.17
C ARG A 41 47.86 -14.45 -5.73
N ASN A 42 49.17 -14.63 -5.57
CA ASN A 42 49.88 -14.75 -4.30
C ASN A 42 49.56 -13.57 -3.35
N PHE A 43 48.86 -13.86 -2.24
CA PHE A 43 48.46 -12.87 -1.22
C PHE A 43 49.52 -12.59 -0.13
N ASN A 44 50.75 -13.10 -0.24
CA ASN A 44 51.75 -13.01 0.83
C ASN A 44 53.11 -12.41 0.41
N THR A 45 53.12 -11.32 -0.34
CA THR A 45 54.33 -10.48 -0.44
C THR A 45 53.96 -9.00 -0.30
N ILE A 46 54.33 -8.42 0.84
CA ILE A 46 54.40 -6.96 1.00
C ILE A 46 55.48 -6.49 0.03
N SER A 47 55.07 -6.09 -1.17
CA SER A 47 55.92 -5.51 -2.20
C SER A 47 56.55 -4.23 -1.66
N GLN A 48 57.87 -4.13 -1.77
CA GLN A 48 58.64 -2.93 -1.48
C GLN A 48 58.04 -1.69 -2.16
N ASN A 49 57.92 -0.64 -1.36
CA ASN A 49 57.22 0.62 -1.61
C ASN A 49 57.58 1.31 -2.93
N LYS A 50 56.58 1.44 -3.82
CA LYS A 50 56.37 2.68 -4.58
C LYS A 50 55.18 3.39 -3.96
N ASN A 51 55.45 4.45 -3.23
CA ASN A 51 54.43 5.33 -2.66
C ASN A 51 54.12 6.38 -3.71
N GLU A 52 52.89 6.40 -4.19
CA GLU A 52 52.39 7.52 -4.98
C GLU A 52 51.51 8.38 -4.07
N ASN A 53 51.81 9.68 -4.02
CA ASN A 53 50.98 10.66 -3.33
C ASN A 53 49.85 11.05 -4.26
N TYR A 54 48.63 10.87 -3.80
CA TYR A 54 47.42 11.25 -4.51
C TYR A 54 46.74 12.41 -3.79
N ILE A 55 45.99 13.20 -4.54
CA ILE A 55 45.16 14.28 -4.01
C ILE A 55 43.70 13.84 -4.16
N ALA A 56 43.00 13.72 -3.04
CA ALA A 56 41.56 13.59 -2.98
C ALA A 56 40.91 14.93 -2.59
N ILE A 57 39.61 15.07 -2.78
CA ILE A 57 38.84 16.24 -2.34
C ILE A 57 37.82 15.79 -1.29
N LYS A 58 37.76 16.50 -0.16
CA LYS A 58 36.71 16.38 0.88
C LYS A 58 36.25 17.79 1.27
N ASN A 59 34.94 18.05 1.26
CA ASN A 59 34.37 19.36 1.62
C ASN A 59 35.05 20.54 0.90
N ASN A 60 35.26 20.39 -0.42
CA ASN A 60 35.97 21.36 -1.28
C ASN A 60 37.42 21.67 -0.87
N LYS A 61 38.05 20.82 -0.04
CA LYS A 61 39.45 20.95 0.36
C LYS A 61 40.27 19.76 -0.16
N PRO A 62 41.46 20.01 -0.74
CA PRO A 62 42.35 18.93 -1.16
C PRO A 62 42.95 18.23 0.07
N ILE A 63 42.99 16.90 0.03
CA ILE A 63 43.62 16.03 1.03
C ILE A 63 44.65 15.18 0.31
N THR A 64 45.87 15.14 0.83
CA THR A 64 46.91 14.25 0.33
C THR A 64 46.83 12.90 1.02
N TYR A 65 46.95 11.82 0.24
CA TYR A 65 46.99 10.46 0.77
C TYR A 65 47.98 9.59 -0.01
N THR A 66 48.51 8.56 0.65
CA THR A 66 49.49 7.65 0.07
C THR A 66 48.81 6.33 -0.30
N ARG A 67 48.84 5.93 -1.57
CA ARG A 67 48.35 4.63 -2.02
C ARG A 67 49.50 3.63 -2.02
N TYR A 68 49.33 2.52 -1.29
CA TYR A 68 50.19 1.35 -1.46
C TYR A 68 49.54 0.42 -2.48
N LYS A 69 50.36 -0.20 -3.34
CA LYS A 69 49.87 -1.15 -4.35
C LYS A 69 49.08 -2.25 -3.62
N ASP A 70 47.82 -2.39 -4.00
CA ASP A 70 46.84 -3.33 -3.44
C ASP A 70 46.31 -2.99 -2.02
N TYR A 71 45.49 -1.93 -1.92
CA TYR A 71 44.36 -1.78 -0.98
C TYR A 71 44.51 -1.02 0.34
N THR A 72 45.68 -0.50 0.73
CA THR A 72 45.75 0.27 2.01
C THR A 72 46.24 1.71 1.80
N ILE A 73 45.43 2.68 2.25
CA ILE A 73 45.78 4.11 2.30
C ILE A 73 45.92 4.51 3.76
N TYR A 74 47.12 4.96 4.16
CA TYR A 74 47.29 5.70 5.41
C TYR A 74 47.63 7.14 5.06
N SER A 75 46.83 8.08 5.56
CA SER A 75 47.20 9.50 5.63
C SER A 75 47.38 9.86 7.09
N ASN A 76 48.45 10.60 7.41
CA ASN A 76 48.72 11.06 8.77
C ASN A 76 47.51 11.87 9.26
N ASN A 77 46.72 11.25 10.15
CA ASN A 77 45.52 11.75 10.86
C ASN A 77 44.13 11.27 10.39
N MET A 78 43.98 10.39 9.37
CA MET A 78 42.70 9.74 9.05
C MET A 78 42.88 8.33 8.47
N ASP A 79 42.24 7.32 9.08
CA ASP A 79 42.19 5.94 8.57
C ASP A 79 41.24 5.87 7.36
N LEU A 80 41.79 5.64 6.16
CA LEU A 80 41.04 5.62 4.90
C LEU A 80 41.04 4.21 4.29
N LEU A 81 39.86 3.72 3.91
CA LEU A 81 39.65 2.42 3.26
C LEU A 81 39.42 2.64 1.76
N TYR A 82 40.20 1.94 0.93
CA TYR A 82 40.12 1.99 -0.52
C TYR A 82 39.27 0.84 -1.06
N TYR A 83 38.29 1.15 -1.90
CA TYR A 83 37.47 0.15 -2.60
C TYR A 83 37.59 0.36 -4.10
N GLU A 84 38.02 -0.69 -4.82
CA GLU A 84 38.09 -0.71 -6.28
C GLU A 84 36.78 -1.30 -6.84
N GLY A 85 35.98 -0.44 -7.48
CA GLY A 85 34.82 -0.87 -8.25
C GLY A 85 35.19 -1.18 -9.70
N THR A 86 34.28 -1.78 -10.46
CA THR A 86 34.47 -2.08 -11.90
C THR A 86 34.70 -0.84 -12.76
N ASN A 87 34.21 0.34 -12.33
CA ASN A 87 34.28 1.59 -13.11
C ASN A 87 34.77 2.82 -12.31
N SER A 88 35.16 2.70 -11.04
CA SER A 88 35.54 3.86 -10.20
C SER A 88 36.38 3.48 -8.97
N ASN A 89 37.19 4.42 -8.48
CA ASN A 89 38.02 4.29 -7.28
C ASN A 89 37.40 5.09 -6.13
N TYR A 90 37.04 4.44 -5.01
CA TYR A 90 36.41 5.09 -3.86
C TYR A 90 37.31 5.06 -2.62
N ILE A 91 37.26 6.13 -1.84
CA ILE A 91 37.91 6.22 -0.54
C ILE A 91 36.86 6.50 0.53
N ILE A 92 36.80 5.66 1.55
CA ILE A 92 35.87 5.77 2.67
C ILE A 92 36.65 5.97 3.96
N ASN A 93 36.13 6.78 4.88
CA ASN A 93 36.70 6.83 6.23
C ASN A 93 36.40 5.53 6.99
N LYS A 94 37.37 4.96 7.72
CA LYS A 94 37.16 3.78 8.58
C LYS A 94 36.04 3.96 9.60
N ASN A 95 35.82 5.18 10.10
CA ASN A 95 34.68 5.47 10.97
C ASN A 95 33.35 5.28 10.22
N THR A 96 33.27 5.70 8.96
CA THR A 96 32.09 5.50 8.10
C THR A 96 31.85 4.01 7.83
N ASP A 97 32.91 3.23 7.61
CA ASP A 97 32.78 1.78 7.48
C ASP A 97 32.29 1.14 8.78
N THR A 98 32.93 1.46 9.90
CA THR A 98 32.60 0.90 11.22
C THR A 98 31.19 1.27 11.65
N ASN A 99 30.78 2.52 11.49
CA ASN A 99 29.53 3.06 12.02
C ASN A 99 28.30 2.72 11.16
N LEU A 100 28.47 2.63 9.83
CA LEU A 100 27.37 2.53 8.87
C LEU A 100 27.53 1.32 7.93
N ILE A 101 28.58 1.31 7.10
CA ILE A 101 28.69 0.34 5.98
C ILE A 101 28.82 -1.10 6.48
N SER A 102 29.54 -1.33 7.59
CA SER A 102 29.75 -2.66 8.18
C SER A 102 28.43 -3.36 8.57
N LYS A 103 27.39 -2.59 8.91
CA LYS A 103 26.07 -3.04 9.37
C LYS A 103 25.13 -3.48 8.23
N LEU A 104 25.48 -3.19 6.99
CA LEU A 104 24.67 -3.53 5.81
C LEU A 104 24.97 -4.95 5.31
N SER A 105 24.10 -5.52 4.48
CA SER A 105 24.37 -6.74 3.72
C SER A 105 25.49 -6.50 2.71
N LEU A 106 26.25 -7.55 2.33
CA LEU A 106 27.31 -7.41 1.32
C LEU A 106 26.80 -6.81 0.00
N VAL A 107 25.58 -7.20 -0.40
CA VAL A 107 24.93 -6.70 -1.62
C VAL A 107 24.64 -5.20 -1.53
N ASP A 108 24.05 -4.75 -0.43
CA ASP A 108 23.70 -3.33 -0.26
C ASP A 108 24.95 -2.47 -0.08
N LYS A 109 26.00 -2.99 0.58
CA LYS A 109 27.32 -2.35 0.60
C LYS A 109 27.81 -2.10 -0.82
N MET A 110 27.87 -3.14 -1.65
CA MET A 110 28.35 -3.01 -3.03
C MET A 110 27.50 -2.03 -3.83
N PHE A 111 26.17 -2.10 -3.70
CA PHE A 111 25.26 -1.17 -4.37
C PHE A 111 25.50 0.29 -3.98
N LEU A 112 25.61 0.60 -2.69
CA LEU A 112 25.90 1.97 -2.24
C LEU A 112 27.27 2.46 -2.73
N LEU A 113 28.23 1.56 -2.89
CA LEU A 113 29.55 1.88 -3.43
C LEU A 113 29.54 2.08 -4.95
N THR A 114 28.65 1.44 -5.71
CA THR A 114 28.69 1.48 -7.19
C THR A 114 27.63 2.36 -7.86
N LYS A 115 26.56 2.75 -7.16
CA LYS A 115 25.42 3.47 -7.75
C LYS A 115 25.81 4.90 -8.16
N ASN A 116 25.86 5.18 -9.46
CA ASN A 116 25.90 6.50 -10.13
C ASN A 116 26.69 7.61 -9.41
N ASP A 117 27.99 7.43 -9.22
CA ASP A 117 28.89 8.58 -9.21
C ASP A 117 29.42 8.78 -10.64
N ALA A 118 29.55 10.02 -11.08
CA ALA A 118 30.18 10.34 -12.36
C ALA A 118 31.61 9.79 -12.38
N LEU A 119 32.11 9.47 -13.59
CA LEU A 119 33.49 9.07 -13.83
C LEU A 119 34.44 10.24 -13.54
N ASP A 120 34.66 10.57 -12.26
CA ASP A 120 35.68 11.51 -11.88
C ASP A 120 37.04 10.81 -11.91
N ASN A 121 37.96 11.39 -12.70
CA ASN A 121 39.33 10.90 -12.81
C ASN A 121 40.13 11.04 -11.50
N ALA A 122 39.60 11.78 -10.52
CA ALA A 122 40.18 11.97 -9.20
C ALA A 122 39.34 11.24 -8.13
N PRO A 123 39.98 10.51 -7.20
CA PRO A 123 39.28 9.80 -6.13
C PRO A 123 38.67 10.78 -5.13
N ILE A 124 37.36 10.67 -4.91
CA ILE A 124 36.58 11.49 -3.97
C ILE A 124 36.42 10.72 -2.66
N ILE A 125 36.67 11.38 -1.52
CA ILE A 125 36.38 10.79 -0.21
C ILE A 125 34.89 10.93 0.06
N LYS A 126 34.21 9.80 0.23
CA LYS A 126 32.80 9.76 0.61
C LYS A 126 32.70 9.51 2.12
N ASP A 127 32.01 10.40 2.81
CA ASP A 127 31.83 10.33 4.25
C ASP A 127 30.47 9.71 4.62
N GLU A 128 30.23 9.66 5.92
CA GLU A 128 29.05 9.06 6.50
C GLU A 128 27.74 9.73 6.04
N ALA A 129 27.74 11.06 5.92
CA ALA A 129 26.59 11.83 5.46
C ALA A 129 26.22 11.48 4.01
N TYR A 130 27.22 11.35 3.12
CA TYR A 130 26.99 10.92 1.74
C TYR A 130 26.28 9.56 1.67
N PHE A 131 26.77 8.56 2.40
CA PHE A 131 26.19 7.21 2.36
C PHE A 131 24.83 7.14 3.03
N MET A 132 24.64 7.85 4.16
CA MET A 132 23.35 7.92 4.83
C MET A 132 22.28 8.54 3.92
N ARG A 133 22.59 9.69 3.29
CA ARG A 133 21.71 10.33 2.31
C ARG A 133 21.36 9.41 1.15
N LYS A 134 22.34 8.70 0.60
CA LYS A 134 22.13 7.78 -0.52
C LYS A 134 21.23 6.60 -0.15
N MET A 135 21.42 6.05 1.04
CA MET A 135 20.61 4.97 1.57
C MET A 135 19.16 5.44 1.83
N LEU A 136 18.97 6.57 2.51
CA LEU A 136 17.64 7.14 2.76
C LEU A 136 16.91 7.51 1.47
N ASN A 137 17.60 8.12 0.50
CA ASN A 137 17.01 8.43 -0.80
C ASN A 137 16.55 7.17 -1.54
N ASP A 138 17.33 6.08 -1.46
CA ASP A 138 16.92 4.80 -2.06
C ASP A 138 15.70 4.20 -1.35
N MET A 139 15.67 4.25 -0.01
CA MET A 139 14.54 3.81 0.80
C MET A 139 13.25 4.60 0.50
N ILE A 140 13.32 5.93 0.45
CA ILE A 140 12.20 6.81 0.09
C ILE A 140 11.74 6.52 -1.34
N ALA A 141 12.66 6.26 -2.27
CA ALA A 141 12.31 5.94 -3.64
C ALA A 141 11.59 4.59 -3.77
N GLU A 142 12.06 3.56 -3.07
CA GLU A 142 11.40 2.26 -3.01
C GLU A 142 9.97 2.39 -2.46
N GLN A 143 9.77 3.12 -1.36
CA GLN A 143 8.44 3.35 -0.79
C GLN A 143 7.53 4.14 -1.73
N THR A 144 8.03 5.25 -2.29
CA THR A 144 7.25 6.14 -3.16
C THR A 144 6.81 5.43 -4.43
N TYR A 145 7.71 4.68 -5.07
CA TYR A 145 7.34 3.91 -6.25
C TYR A 145 6.40 2.75 -5.94
N PHE A 146 6.57 2.07 -4.79
CA PHE A 146 5.62 1.07 -4.34
C PHE A 146 4.20 1.67 -4.21
N MET A 147 4.08 2.80 -3.50
CA MET A 147 2.81 3.51 -3.29
C MET A 147 2.17 3.98 -4.59
N LEU A 148 2.97 4.42 -5.56
CA LEU A 148 2.48 4.88 -6.87
C LEU A 148 2.28 3.75 -7.88
N GLY A 149 2.69 2.51 -7.55
CA GLY A 149 2.68 1.37 -8.48
C GLY A 149 3.65 1.52 -9.65
N LYS A 150 4.78 2.19 -9.45
CA LYS A 150 5.84 2.39 -10.44
C LYS A 150 6.93 1.32 -10.28
N SER A 151 7.51 0.87 -11.39
CA SER A 151 8.71 0.01 -11.35
C SER A 151 9.97 0.87 -11.18
N LEU A 152 10.88 0.47 -10.28
CA LEU A 152 12.16 1.14 -10.06
C LEU A 152 13.04 1.15 -11.34
N VAL A 153 12.96 0.08 -12.14
CA VAL A 153 13.81 -0.13 -13.33
C VAL A 153 13.34 0.71 -14.50
N SER A 154 12.02 0.70 -14.78
CA SER A 154 11.46 1.45 -15.91
C SER A 154 11.57 2.97 -15.74
N ASN A 155 11.77 3.45 -14.50
CA ASN A 155 11.89 4.87 -14.19
C ASN A 155 13.35 5.33 -14.00
N GLY A 156 14.33 4.52 -14.42
CA GLY A 156 15.74 4.92 -14.45
C GLY A 156 16.43 5.07 -13.08
N HIS A 157 15.77 4.70 -11.98
CA HIS A 157 16.37 4.66 -10.64
C HIS A 157 17.33 3.46 -10.47
N LEU A 158 17.18 2.44 -11.32
CA LEU A 158 18.21 1.47 -11.66
C LEU A 158 18.66 1.64 -13.11
N THR A 159 19.95 1.38 -13.32
CA THR A 159 20.51 1.03 -14.63
C THR A 159 20.20 -0.44 -14.98
N GLY A 160 20.19 -0.75 -16.28
CA GLY A 160 20.03 -2.13 -16.76
C GLY A 160 21.15 -3.08 -16.27
N ALA A 161 22.35 -2.56 -15.99
CA ALA A 161 23.44 -3.34 -15.43
C ALA A 161 23.19 -3.73 -13.96
N GLU A 162 22.70 -2.79 -13.14
CA GLU A 162 22.31 -3.04 -11.75
C GLU A 162 21.15 -4.04 -11.64
N TYR A 163 20.26 -4.07 -12.64
CA TYR A 163 19.18 -5.06 -12.74
C TYR A 163 19.70 -6.46 -13.15
N ASN A 164 20.58 -6.54 -14.16
CA ASN A 164 21.09 -7.82 -14.70
C ASN A 164 22.12 -8.53 -13.79
N MET A 165 22.72 -7.84 -12.83
CA MET A 165 23.65 -8.44 -11.87
C MET A 165 22.99 -9.35 -10.81
N ASN A 166 21.71 -9.72 -10.97
CA ASN A 166 20.93 -10.49 -9.98
C ASN A 166 21.02 -9.88 -8.57
N PHE A 167 21.18 -8.56 -8.46
CA PHE A 167 20.77 -7.83 -7.27
C PHE A 167 19.25 -7.81 -7.23
N ALA A 168 18.68 -9.01 -7.05
CA ALA A 168 17.33 -9.26 -6.63
C ALA A 168 17.04 -8.32 -5.45
N ARG A 169 16.49 -7.13 -5.74
CA ARG A 169 16.45 -6.05 -4.76
C ARG A 169 15.65 -6.54 -3.57
N ASN A 170 16.34 -6.62 -2.46
CA ASN A 170 15.75 -7.08 -1.24
C ASN A 170 14.92 -5.94 -0.66
N TYR A 171 13.62 -5.95 -0.91
CA TYR A 171 12.68 -4.97 -0.34
C TYR A 171 12.53 -5.11 1.18
N SER A 172 13.13 -6.15 1.76
CA SER A 172 13.16 -6.41 3.19
C SER A 172 14.36 -5.73 3.84
N TYR A 173 14.09 -4.81 4.76
CA TYR A 173 15.10 -4.17 5.58
C TYR A 173 15.74 -5.14 6.58
N ALA A 174 15.00 -6.18 7.00
CA ALA A 174 15.59 -7.28 7.77
C ALA A 174 16.77 -7.92 7.06
N ASN A 175 16.66 -8.09 5.75
CA ASN A 175 17.76 -8.60 4.96
C ASN A 175 18.82 -7.52 4.67
N LYS A 176 18.44 -6.27 4.36
CA LYS A 176 19.40 -5.18 4.10
C LYS A 176 20.34 -4.91 5.27
N PHE A 177 19.84 -5.04 6.50
CA PHE A 177 20.60 -4.78 7.72
C PHE A 177 21.16 -6.06 8.38
N THR A 178 21.27 -7.15 7.60
CA THR A 178 21.93 -8.39 8.04
C THR A 178 23.23 -8.60 7.26
N PRO A 179 24.42 -8.40 7.88
CA PRO A 179 25.72 -8.42 7.19
C PRO A 179 26.08 -9.72 6.44
N ASN A 180 25.42 -10.84 6.77
CA ASN A 180 25.65 -12.16 6.18
C ASN A 180 24.39 -12.77 5.54
N ALA A 181 23.34 -11.98 5.29
CA ALA A 181 22.25 -12.45 4.45
C ALA A 181 22.87 -12.79 3.08
N GLY A 182 22.82 -14.06 2.67
CA GLY A 182 23.30 -14.48 1.35
C GLY A 182 22.52 -13.80 0.22
N TYR A 183 22.79 -14.17 -1.03
CA TYR A 183 21.92 -13.83 -2.14
C TYR A 183 20.54 -14.47 -1.90
N ALA A 184 19.66 -13.76 -1.20
CA ALA A 184 18.28 -14.19 -1.03
C ALA A 184 17.57 -14.03 -2.37
N ASN A 185 16.71 -15.00 -2.71
CA ASN A 185 15.86 -14.90 -3.89
C ASN A 185 15.12 -13.56 -3.88
N SER A 186 14.95 -12.96 -5.06
CA SER A 186 14.08 -11.80 -5.20
C SER A 186 12.69 -12.20 -4.73
N ASP A 187 12.32 -11.82 -3.52
CA ASP A 187 10.91 -11.73 -3.20
C ASP A 187 10.38 -10.58 -4.04
N ASN A 188 9.77 -10.93 -5.16
CA ASN A 188 9.05 -9.99 -6.00
C ASN A 188 7.79 -9.58 -5.24
N TYR A 189 7.93 -8.70 -4.25
CA TYR A 189 6.84 -7.94 -3.64
C TYR A 189 6.34 -6.89 -4.65
N THR A 190 6.02 -7.34 -5.86
CA THR A 190 5.28 -6.55 -6.83
C THR A 190 3.86 -6.42 -6.31
N ASN A 191 3.28 -5.23 -6.44
CA ASN A 191 1.87 -5.02 -6.12
C ASN A 191 1.02 -5.69 -7.22
N SER A 192 0.79 -6.99 -7.06
CA SER A 192 0.19 -7.88 -8.08
C SER A 192 -1.30 -7.68 -8.31
N MET A 193 -1.98 -6.87 -7.48
CA MET A 193 -3.38 -6.51 -7.71
C MET A 193 -3.47 -5.16 -8.46
N PRO A 194 -4.23 -5.08 -9.56
CA PRO A 194 -4.50 -3.79 -10.18
C PRO A 194 -5.32 -2.95 -9.20
N LEU A 195 -4.69 -1.95 -8.57
CA LEU A 195 -5.34 -0.98 -7.67
C LEU A 195 -5.97 0.20 -8.43
N ILE A 196 -6.22 0.02 -9.73
CA ILE A 196 -6.77 1.03 -10.63
C ILE A 196 -7.72 0.30 -11.59
N PRO A 197 -8.87 0.89 -11.95
CA PRO A 197 -9.75 0.34 -12.98
C PRO A 197 -9.03 0.09 -14.31
N ASN A 198 -9.58 -0.84 -15.09
CA ASN A 198 -9.14 -1.08 -16.46
C ASN A 198 -9.11 0.24 -17.24
N SER A 199 -8.02 0.50 -17.97
CA SER A 199 -7.75 1.77 -18.63
C SER A 199 -8.84 2.21 -19.62
N TYR A 200 -9.57 1.28 -20.24
CA TYR A 200 -10.70 1.62 -21.13
C TYR A 200 -11.84 2.33 -20.38
N TYR A 201 -12.03 1.98 -19.12
CA TYR A 201 -13.03 2.58 -18.24
C TYR A 201 -12.56 3.88 -17.57
N LEU A 202 -11.34 4.35 -17.85
CA LEU A 202 -10.86 5.63 -17.36
C LEU A 202 -11.15 6.74 -18.37
N ASN A 203 -11.72 7.85 -17.91
CA ASN A 203 -11.99 9.02 -18.76
C ASN A 203 -10.72 9.89 -18.96
N SER A 204 -10.86 11.01 -19.69
CA SER A 204 -9.74 11.92 -19.95
C SER A 204 -9.22 12.60 -18.69
N TYR A 205 -10.09 12.91 -17.72
CA TYR A 205 -9.71 13.51 -16.45
C TYR A 205 -8.87 12.53 -15.61
N ALA A 206 -9.23 11.25 -15.58
CA ALA A 206 -8.46 10.20 -14.94
C ALA A 206 -7.07 9.99 -15.58
N ASN A 207 -6.96 10.20 -16.90
CA ASN A 207 -5.71 10.06 -17.65
C ASN A 207 -4.87 11.36 -17.72
N SER A 208 -5.37 12.47 -17.17
CA SER A 208 -4.64 13.73 -16.98
C SER A 208 -3.68 13.62 -15.79
N ASN A 209 -2.61 14.43 -15.78
CA ASN A 209 -1.76 14.65 -14.60
C ASN A 209 -2.18 15.90 -13.79
N LEU A 210 -3.22 16.61 -14.25
CA LEU A 210 -3.76 17.81 -13.62
C LEU A 210 -5.13 17.54 -13.02
N ILE A 211 -5.35 18.04 -11.80
CA ILE A 211 -6.67 18.15 -11.17
C ILE A 211 -7.25 19.55 -11.31
N ASN A 212 -8.57 19.65 -11.21
CA ASN A 212 -9.26 20.93 -11.07
C ASN A 212 -9.38 21.28 -9.58
N THR A 213 -9.09 22.53 -9.24
CA THR A 213 -9.22 23.07 -7.87
C THR A 213 -9.94 24.41 -7.93
N LYS A 214 -10.39 24.92 -6.77
CA LYS A 214 -10.94 26.27 -6.69
C LYS A 214 -9.96 27.32 -7.23
N PHE A 215 -8.66 27.15 -6.99
CA PHE A 215 -7.62 28.09 -7.42
C PHE A 215 -7.19 27.94 -8.89
N GLY A 216 -7.59 26.89 -9.59
CA GLY A 216 -7.12 26.57 -10.96
C GLY A 216 -6.65 25.12 -11.10
N LYS A 217 -5.84 24.84 -12.11
CA LYS A 217 -5.30 23.49 -12.35
C LYS A 217 -3.98 23.28 -11.61
N ALA A 218 -3.81 22.10 -11.02
CA ALA A 218 -2.58 21.74 -10.30
C ALA A 218 -2.22 20.27 -10.53
N GLU A 219 -0.93 19.96 -10.40
CA GLU A 219 -0.42 18.58 -10.38
C GLU A 219 -0.48 18.03 -8.96
N ILE A 220 -0.77 16.74 -8.79
CA ILE A 220 -0.65 16.06 -7.49
C ILE A 220 0.68 15.31 -7.43
N PHE A 221 1.33 15.33 -6.27
CA PHE A 221 2.46 14.47 -5.97
C PHE A 221 2.38 13.92 -4.54
N LEU A 222 2.98 12.75 -4.35
CA LEU A 222 3.15 12.12 -3.05
C LEU A 222 4.43 12.65 -2.38
N ASP A 223 4.29 13.30 -1.23
CA ASP A 223 5.41 13.75 -0.40
C ASP A 223 5.55 12.86 0.84
N LEU A 224 6.03 11.64 0.63
CA LEU A 224 6.13 10.65 1.71
C LEU A 224 7.18 11.04 2.77
N ALA A 225 8.28 11.66 2.33
CA ALA A 225 9.40 12.05 3.18
C ALA A 225 9.20 13.43 3.84
N GLY A 226 8.19 14.20 3.44
CA GLY A 226 7.93 15.54 3.99
C GLY A 226 8.87 16.62 3.46
N ASN A 227 9.66 16.33 2.42
CA ASN A 227 10.64 17.23 1.83
C ASN A 227 10.18 17.82 0.49
N ASN A 228 8.86 17.88 0.24
CA ASN A 228 8.28 18.44 -0.99
C ASN A 228 8.75 17.75 -2.28
N ASP A 229 8.98 16.44 -2.24
CA ASP A 229 9.42 15.65 -3.41
C ASP A 229 10.75 16.17 -4.02
N GLU A 230 11.76 16.44 -3.19
CA GLU A 230 13.11 16.82 -3.64
C GLU A 230 13.73 15.83 -4.64
N LEU A 231 13.34 14.54 -4.55
CA LEU A 231 13.78 13.50 -5.46
C LEU A 231 13.05 13.54 -6.83
N GLY A 232 11.93 14.26 -6.93
CA GLY A 232 11.13 14.40 -8.16
C GLY A 232 10.42 13.11 -8.60
N ILE A 233 10.22 12.16 -7.69
CA ILE A 233 9.69 10.81 -7.96
C ILE A 233 8.23 10.62 -7.54
N GLY A 234 7.73 11.51 -6.68
CA GLY A 234 6.40 11.51 -6.09
C GLY A 234 5.30 11.94 -7.05
N THR A 235 5.64 12.54 -8.19
CA THR A 235 4.66 13.04 -9.19
C THR A 235 3.74 11.92 -9.70
N LEU A 236 2.43 12.17 -9.70
CA LEU A 236 1.45 11.28 -10.33
C LEU A 236 1.46 11.51 -11.85
N ASN A 237 1.70 10.46 -12.63
CA ASN A 237 1.65 10.52 -14.09
C ASN A 237 0.20 10.63 -14.59
N LYS A 238 -0.75 10.11 -13.80
CA LYS A 238 -2.19 10.13 -14.07
C LYS A 238 -2.96 10.27 -12.76
N ASN A 239 -4.04 11.04 -12.78
CA ASN A 239 -4.98 11.15 -11.67
C ASN A 239 -5.51 9.78 -11.24
N ALA A 240 -5.67 8.83 -12.16
CA ALA A 240 -6.10 7.46 -11.87
C ALA A 240 -5.21 6.72 -10.84
N GLN A 241 -3.99 7.20 -10.56
CA GLN A 241 -3.19 6.64 -9.46
C GLN A 241 -3.77 6.94 -8.08
N LEU A 242 -4.72 7.89 -7.96
CA LEU A 242 -5.42 8.21 -6.71
C LEU A 242 -6.30 7.07 -6.19
N PHE A 243 -6.72 6.11 -7.03
CA PHE A 243 -7.39 4.89 -6.55
C PHE A 243 -6.57 4.12 -5.50
N ARG A 244 -5.23 4.29 -5.50
CA ARG A 244 -4.33 3.68 -4.52
C ARG A 244 -4.39 4.34 -3.13
N PHE A 245 -5.03 5.50 -3.03
CA PHE A 245 -5.10 6.32 -1.83
C PHE A 245 -6.49 6.32 -1.19
N ASP A 246 -7.48 5.66 -1.78
CA ASP A 246 -8.78 5.35 -1.16
C ASP A 246 -8.63 4.08 -0.30
N SER A 247 -8.17 4.29 0.93
CA SER A 247 -7.81 3.23 1.86
C SER A 247 -9.00 2.61 2.59
N ASP A 248 -10.16 3.27 2.60
CA ASP A 248 -11.40 2.76 3.17
C ASP A 248 -12.41 2.24 2.10
N GLY A 249 -12.02 2.34 0.82
CA GLY A 249 -12.72 1.84 -0.35
C GLY A 249 -14.05 2.54 -0.64
N ASN A 250 -14.31 3.72 -0.08
CA ASN A 250 -15.61 4.40 -0.22
C ASN A 250 -15.78 5.15 -1.55
N GLY A 251 -14.73 5.19 -2.38
CA GLY A 251 -14.69 5.87 -3.67
C GLY A 251 -14.36 7.37 -3.58
N PHE A 252 -13.83 7.82 -2.46
CA PHE A 252 -13.31 9.16 -2.25
C PHE A 252 -11.88 9.08 -1.71
N VAL A 253 -11.06 10.05 -2.10
CA VAL A 253 -9.75 10.29 -1.47
C VAL A 253 -9.88 11.53 -0.60
N ASP A 254 -9.89 11.34 0.72
CA ASP A 254 -10.11 12.40 1.70
C ASP A 254 -9.35 12.20 3.02
N LYS A 255 -9.59 13.07 4.00
CA LYS A 255 -8.88 13.07 5.30
C LYS A 255 -8.99 11.77 6.12
N ASN A 256 -9.96 10.91 5.82
CA ASN A 256 -10.10 9.63 6.50
C ASN A 256 -9.10 8.59 5.97
N ASP A 257 -8.50 8.86 4.81
CA ASP A 257 -7.52 7.98 4.19
C ASP A 257 -6.12 8.08 4.79
N MET A 258 -5.45 6.92 4.82
CA MET A 258 -4.17 6.75 5.52
C MET A 258 -3.05 7.71 5.06
N TYR A 259 -3.05 8.12 3.80
CA TYR A 259 -1.96 8.90 3.20
C TYR A 259 -2.43 10.21 2.56
N PHE A 260 -3.64 10.67 2.87
CA PHE A 260 -4.17 11.92 2.31
C PHE A 260 -3.34 13.13 2.72
N ASP A 261 -2.82 13.15 3.94
CA ASP A 261 -1.95 14.20 4.47
C ASP A 261 -0.58 14.27 3.77
N LYS A 262 -0.17 13.18 3.10
CA LYS A 262 1.06 13.09 2.30
C LYS A 262 0.85 13.53 0.85
N LEU A 263 -0.39 13.71 0.39
CA LEU A 263 -0.67 14.23 -0.94
C LEU A 263 -0.55 15.77 -0.92
N LYS A 264 0.27 16.28 -1.84
CA LYS A 264 0.47 17.71 -2.05
C LYS A 264 0.14 18.06 -3.49
N ILE A 265 -0.13 19.34 -3.70
CA ILE A 265 -0.28 19.91 -5.03
C ILE A 265 0.93 20.76 -5.40
N ARG A 266 1.28 20.75 -6.69
CA ARG A 266 2.28 21.61 -7.31
C ARG A 266 1.58 22.43 -8.40
N ALA A 267 1.72 23.74 -8.33
CA ALA A 267 1.20 24.69 -9.30
C ALA A 267 2.19 25.85 -9.47
N TYR A 268 1.86 26.83 -10.32
CA TYR A 268 2.69 28.00 -10.56
C TYR A 268 1.86 29.28 -10.45
N ASP A 269 2.48 30.37 -10.00
CA ASP A 269 1.89 31.70 -10.07
C ASP A 269 2.00 32.29 -11.48
N LYS A 270 1.44 33.49 -11.70
CA LYS A 270 1.51 34.19 -12.98
C LYS A 270 2.93 34.56 -13.45
N ASN A 271 3.90 34.59 -12.54
CA ASN A 271 5.31 34.88 -12.83
C ASN A 271 6.12 33.60 -13.08
N GLY A 272 5.49 32.42 -12.96
CA GLY A 272 6.16 31.12 -13.09
C GLY A 272 6.87 30.65 -11.83
N ASN A 273 6.61 31.26 -10.67
CA ASN A 273 7.13 30.75 -9.39
C ASN A 273 6.31 29.53 -8.95
N GLU A 274 6.98 28.51 -8.43
CA GLU A 274 6.33 27.29 -7.94
C GLU A 274 5.55 27.57 -6.65
N ILE A 275 4.34 27.00 -6.57
CA ILE A 275 3.47 26.99 -5.40
C ILE A 275 3.25 25.53 -5.00
N ILE A 276 3.57 25.21 -3.74
CA ILE A 276 3.28 23.90 -3.14
C ILE A 276 2.31 24.10 -1.98
N LYS A 277 1.24 23.31 -1.95
CA LYS A 277 0.26 23.26 -0.84
C LYS A 277 -0.11 21.82 -0.50
N LYS A 278 -0.60 21.57 0.71
CA LYS A 278 -1.23 20.29 1.04
C LYS A 278 -2.51 20.15 0.21
N LEU A 279 -2.83 18.92 -0.22
CA LEU A 279 -4.07 18.67 -0.96
C LEU A 279 -5.30 19.07 -0.13
N SER A 280 -5.28 18.79 1.17
CA SER A 280 -6.33 19.11 2.14
C SER A 280 -6.62 20.61 2.28
N ASP A 281 -5.68 21.49 1.94
CA ASP A 281 -5.87 22.95 2.00
C ASP A 281 -6.60 23.48 0.76
N VAL A 282 -6.69 22.64 -0.28
CA VAL A 282 -7.11 23.02 -1.63
C VAL A 282 -8.43 22.36 -2.02
N VAL A 283 -8.60 21.09 -1.66
CA VAL A 283 -9.83 20.32 -1.85
C VAL A 283 -10.14 19.54 -0.58
N ASP A 284 -11.42 19.43 -0.25
CA ASP A 284 -11.85 18.60 0.87
C ASP A 284 -11.74 17.10 0.54
N ARG A 285 -11.89 16.76 -0.76
CA ARG A 285 -11.86 15.41 -1.29
C ARG A 285 -11.65 15.36 -2.80
N ILE A 286 -11.36 14.17 -3.30
CA ILE A 286 -11.44 13.81 -4.72
C ILE A 286 -12.43 12.66 -4.88
N ASP A 287 -13.41 12.79 -5.77
CA ASP A 287 -14.34 11.70 -6.10
C ASP A 287 -13.74 10.82 -7.20
N LEU A 288 -13.45 9.56 -6.87
CA LEU A 288 -12.91 8.59 -7.82
C LEU A 288 -13.96 8.07 -8.81
N LYS A 289 -15.26 8.25 -8.51
CA LYS A 289 -16.35 7.88 -9.43
C LYS A 289 -16.34 8.79 -10.65
N ASP A 290 -15.93 10.04 -10.49
CA ASP A 290 -15.74 11.01 -11.58
C ASP A 290 -14.61 10.62 -12.54
N PHE A 291 -13.80 9.60 -12.23
CA PHE A 291 -12.73 9.12 -13.10
C PHE A 291 -13.20 8.00 -14.04
N ILE A 292 -14.34 7.38 -13.70
CA ILE A 292 -14.88 6.23 -14.41
C ILE A 292 -15.75 6.72 -15.58
N ASP A 293 -15.48 6.21 -16.77
CA ASP A 293 -16.27 6.45 -17.97
C ASP A 293 -17.46 5.47 -18.06
N SER A 294 -18.43 5.79 -18.90
CA SER A 294 -19.54 4.89 -19.17
C SER A 294 -19.05 3.60 -19.83
N LYS A 295 -19.75 2.50 -19.56
CA LYS A 295 -19.49 1.20 -20.19
C LYS A 295 -19.55 1.27 -21.71
N GLU A 296 -20.49 2.04 -22.26
CA GLU A 296 -20.60 2.26 -23.70
C GLU A 296 -19.33 2.92 -24.27
N ASN A 297 -18.83 3.96 -23.60
CA ASN A 297 -17.60 4.65 -24.02
C ASN A 297 -16.37 3.75 -23.88
N ALA A 298 -16.29 2.95 -22.81
CA ALA A 298 -15.22 1.98 -22.61
C ALA A 298 -15.17 0.95 -23.74
N ILE A 299 -16.33 0.38 -24.11
CA ILE A 299 -16.44 -0.57 -25.23
C ILE A 299 -16.03 0.11 -26.55
N LYS A 300 -16.47 1.35 -26.81
CA LYS A 300 -16.05 2.10 -28.02
C LYS A 300 -14.53 2.33 -28.08
N LYS A 301 -13.90 2.68 -26.95
CA LYS A 301 -12.44 2.85 -26.88
C LYS A 301 -11.72 1.54 -27.13
N TRP A 302 -12.20 0.46 -26.52
CA TRP A 302 -11.65 -0.89 -26.69
C TRP A 302 -11.76 -1.33 -28.15
N ASP A 303 -12.94 -1.24 -28.75
CA ASP A 303 -13.22 -1.66 -30.13
C ASP A 303 -12.32 -0.90 -31.13
N LYS A 304 -12.20 0.42 -30.97
CA LYS A 304 -11.29 1.25 -31.77
C LYS A 304 -9.82 0.83 -31.64
N GLN A 305 -9.38 0.38 -30.48
CA GLN A 305 -7.99 -0.05 -30.29
C GLN A 305 -7.73 -1.41 -30.94
N VAL A 306 -8.66 -2.35 -30.80
CA VAL A 306 -8.47 -3.73 -31.28
C VAL A 306 -8.84 -3.91 -32.76
N SER A 307 -9.49 -2.94 -33.41
CA SER A 307 -9.93 -3.02 -34.80
C SER A 307 -8.82 -3.39 -35.79
N ASN A 308 -7.56 -3.09 -35.46
CA ASN A 308 -6.39 -3.34 -36.31
C ASN A 308 -5.61 -4.60 -35.93
N TYR A 309 -6.09 -5.39 -34.97
CA TYR A 309 -5.32 -6.51 -34.42
C TYR A 309 -5.47 -7.81 -35.22
N GLY A 310 -6.42 -7.87 -36.17
CA GLY A 310 -6.61 -9.04 -37.04
C GLY A 310 -7.03 -10.31 -36.28
N TRP A 311 -7.70 -10.16 -35.13
CA TRP A 311 -8.15 -11.27 -34.31
C TRP A 311 -9.21 -12.11 -35.01
N ASP A 312 -9.16 -13.42 -34.80
CA ASP A 312 -10.26 -14.31 -35.16
C ASP A 312 -11.50 -14.01 -34.30
N GLU A 313 -12.67 -14.42 -34.80
CA GLU A 313 -13.97 -14.14 -34.17
C GLU A 313 -14.06 -14.67 -32.73
N LYS A 314 -13.48 -15.84 -32.45
CA LYS A 314 -13.52 -16.44 -31.11
C LYS A 314 -12.72 -15.60 -30.12
N THR A 315 -11.51 -15.17 -30.51
CA THR A 315 -10.65 -14.31 -29.69
C THR A 315 -11.28 -12.94 -29.44
N TYR A 316 -11.89 -12.35 -30.48
CA TYR A 316 -12.63 -11.09 -30.34
C TYR A 316 -13.81 -11.24 -29.38
N ASN A 317 -14.67 -12.24 -29.57
CA ASN A 317 -15.87 -12.44 -28.74
C ASN A 317 -15.52 -12.72 -27.27
N ALA A 318 -14.49 -13.51 -27.00
CA ALA A 318 -14.03 -13.75 -25.63
C ALA A 318 -13.52 -12.46 -24.95
N SER A 319 -12.77 -11.63 -25.69
CA SER A 319 -12.28 -10.35 -25.19
C SER A 319 -13.40 -9.32 -25.02
N TYR A 320 -14.39 -9.34 -25.92
CA TYR A 320 -15.61 -8.52 -25.84
C TYR A 320 -16.46 -8.90 -24.62
N GLU A 321 -16.62 -10.19 -24.34
CA GLU A 321 -17.33 -10.67 -23.14
C GLU A 321 -16.60 -10.19 -21.88
N TYR A 322 -15.27 -10.26 -21.85
CA TYR A 322 -14.48 -9.74 -20.73
C TYR A 322 -14.68 -8.24 -20.51
N ILE A 323 -14.49 -7.41 -21.56
CA ILE A 323 -14.64 -5.95 -21.39
C ILE A 323 -16.09 -5.57 -21.06
N SER A 324 -17.06 -6.29 -21.61
CA SER A 324 -18.48 -6.06 -21.38
C SER A 324 -18.96 -6.53 -20.01
N SER A 325 -18.35 -7.55 -19.43
CA SER A 325 -18.71 -8.02 -18.08
C SER A 325 -17.95 -7.29 -16.97
N TYR A 326 -16.90 -6.53 -17.30
CA TYR A 326 -16.11 -5.78 -16.33
C TYR A 326 -16.93 -4.74 -15.56
N ASN A 327 -16.89 -4.81 -14.22
CA ASN A 327 -17.43 -3.77 -13.35
C ASN A 327 -16.30 -2.80 -12.92
N PRO A 328 -16.24 -1.56 -13.44
CA PRO A 328 -15.20 -0.61 -13.08
C PRO A 328 -15.29 -0.13 -11.62
N TYR A 329 -16.45 -0.33 -10.98
CA TYR A 329 -16.65 0.05 -9.59
C TYR A 329 -16.12 -1.00 -8.60
N SER A 330 -15.73 -2.19 -9.05
CA SER A 330 -15.25 -3.29 -8.18
C SER A 330 -14.05 -2.95 -7.28
N HIS A 331 -13.37 -1.82 -7.52
CA HIS A 331 -12.33 -1.27 -6.63
C HIS A 331 -12.88 -0.65 -5.35
N PHE A 332 -14.16 -0.31 -5.32
CA PHE A 332 -14.84 0.21 -4.14
C PHE A 332 -15.44 -0.92 -3.32
N LYS A 333 -15.55 -0.71 -2.01
CA LYS A 333 -16.14 -1.68 -1.09
C LYS A 333 -17.58 -2.02 -1.47
N ALA A 334 -17.99 -3.24 -1.15
CA ALA A 334 -19.32 -3.73 -1.52
C ALA A 334 -20.44 -2.85 -0.97
N GLU A 335 -20.29 -2.25 0.21
CA GLU A 335 -21.31 -1.41 0.85
C GLU A 335 -21.69 -0.18 0.02
N VAL A 336 -20.81 0.34 -0.84
CA VAL A 336 -21.12 1.49 -1.72
C VAL A 336 -21.61 1.06 -3.10
N ARG A 337 -21.73 -0.25 -3.38
CA ARG A 337 -22.15 -0.78 -4.69
C ARG A 337 -23.36 -1.69 -4.63
N TYR A 338 -23.52 -2.39 -3.52
CA TYR A 338 -24.52 -3.43 -3.36
C TYR A 338 -25.83 -2.86 -2.84
N GLN A 339 -26.90 -3.61 -3.08
CA GLN A 339 -28.22 -3.38 -2.52
C GLN A 339 -28.81 -4.74 -2.10
N SER A 340 -29.70 -4.76 -1.11
CA SER A 340 -30.42 -5.98 -0.73
C SER A 340 -31.32 -6.41 -1.89
N MET A 341 -31.38 -7.71 -2.14
CA MET A 341 -32.28 -8.27 -3.15
C MET A 341 -33.73 -7.94 -2.80
N ASN A 342 -34.46 -7.33 -3.73
CA ASN A 342 -35.88 -7.06 -3.58
C ASN A 342 -36.72 -8.29 -3.96
N GLU A 343 -38.05 -8.20 -3.83
CA GLU A 343 -38.94 -9.32 -4.15
C GLU A 343 -38.80 -9.84 -5.59
N ASN A 344 -38.52 -8.98 -6.55
CA ASN A 344 -38.32 -9.40 -7.94
C ASN A 344 -36.99 -10.12 -8.10
N ASP A 345 -35.91 -9.61 -7.50
CA ASP A 345 -34.62 -10.30 -7.49
C ASP A 345 -34.74 -11.69 -6.87
N LEU A 346 -35.49 -11.82 -5.77
CA LEU A 346 -35.73 -13.09 -5.10
C LEU A 346 -36.58 -14.05 -5.94
N LYS A 347 -37.60 -13.54 -6.65
CA LYS A 347 -38.39 -14.33 -7.61
C LYS A 347 -37.53 -14.86 -8.76
N GLU A 348 -36.64 -14.04 -9.31
CA GLU A 348 -35.71 -14.47 -10.36
C GLU A 348 -34.71 -15.51 -9.84
N LEU A 349 -34.18 -15.32 -8.63
CA LEU A 349 -33.30 -16.30 -8.00
C LEU A 349 -34.00 -17.65 -7.79
N ALA A 350 -35.25 -17.63 -7.31
CA ALA A 350 -36.03 -18.84 -7.05
C ALA A 350 -36.31 -19.68 -8.30
N LYS A 351 -36.35 -19.08 -9.50
CA LYS A 351 -36.51 -19.83 -10.77
C LYS A 351 -35.35 -20.78 -11.07
N LEU A 352 -34.20 -20.57 -10.43
CA LEU A 352 -33.01 -21.40 -10.64
C LEU A 352 -32.93 -22.60 -9.69
N ALA A 353 -33.79 -22.61 -8.66
CA ALA A 353 -33.80 -23.61 -7.62
C ALA A 353 -34.39 -24.94 -8.13
N ASP A 354 -33.88 -26.04 -7.59
CA ASP A 354 -34.52 -27.36 -7.72
C ASP A 354 -35.67 -27.53 -6.72
N ASN A 355 -36.26 -28.73 -6.70
CA ASN A 355 -37.40 -29.07 -5.85
C ASN A 355 -37.07 -28.98 -4.34
N ASP A 356 -35.79 -29.07 -3.96
CA ASP A 356 -35.33 -29.00 -2.57
C ASP A 356 -34.88 -27.58 -2.18
N GLY A 357 -35.05 -26.62 -3.08
CA GLY A 357 -34.70 -25.22 -2.93
C GLY A 357 -33.24 -24.90 -3.24
N TRP A 358 -32.45 -25.85 -3.76
CA TRP A 358 -31.02 -25.65 -4.04
C TRP A 358 -30.77 -25.06 -5.43
N ILE A 359 -29.83 -24.13 -5.49
CA ILE A 359 -29.33 -23.46 -6.69
C ILE A 359 -27.84 -23.77 -6.80
N ASP A 360 -27.46 -24.46 -7.87
CA ASP A 360 -26.05 -24.67 -8.22
C ASP A 360 -25.39 -23.33 -8.60
N ALA A 361 -24.22 -23.04 -8.04
CA ALA A 361 -23.50 -21.79 -8.28
C ALA A 361 -23.20 -21.52 -9.77
N SER A 362 -23.07 -22.55 -10.59
CA SER A 362 -22.87 -22.40 -12.05
C SER A 362 -24.07 -21.77 -12.76
N LYS A 363 -25.27 -21.84 -12.17
CA LYS A 363 -26.48 -21.17 -12.69
C LYS A 363 -26.52 -19.68 -12.34
N LEU A 364 -25.66 -19.21 -11.43
CA LEU A 364 -25.63 -17.82 -10.97
C LEU A 364 -24.85 -16.89 -11.91
N LYS A 365 -24.22 -17.39 -12.98
CA LYS A 365 -23.34 -16.62 -13.88
C LYS A 365 -23.99 -15.36 -14.48
N ASN A 366 -25.32 -15.32 -14.59
CA ASN A 366 -26.08 -14.17 -15.13
C ASN A 366 -26.82 -13.35 -14.05
N LEU A 367 -26.83 -13.82 -12.81
CA LEU A 367 -27.25 -13.01 -11.68
C LEU A 367 -26.03 -12.17 -11.29
N ALA A 368 -26.20 -10.86 -11.19
CA ALA A 368 -25.10 -9.98 -10.76
C ALA A 368 -24.43 -10.52 -9.48
N ASN A 369 -23.17 -10.13 -9.27
CA ASN A 369 -22.38 -10.61 -8.13
C ASN A 369 -23.19 -10.48 -6.83
N LEU A 370 -23.20 -11.57 -6.05
CA LEU A 370 -23.92 -11.62 -4.78
C LEU A 370 -22.95 -11.41 -3.61
N ALA A 371 -23.49 -10.93 -2.50
CA ALA A 371 -22.78 -10.79 -1.24
C ALA A 371 -23.69 -11.15 -0.06
N TYR A 372 -23.08 -11.45 1.08
CA TYR A 372 -23.78 -11.67 2.35
C TYR A 372 -23.16 -10.82 3.45
N ALA A 373 -23.93 -10.57 4.52
CA ALA A 373 -23.43 -9.83 5.67
C ALA A 373 -22.68 -10.75 6.65
N LYS A 374 -21.52 -10.29 7.11
CA LYS A 374 -20.59 -11.05 7.93
C LYS A 374 -19.94 -10.16 8.98
N ILE A 375 -19.74 -10.70 10.18
CA ILE A 375 -19.05 -9.98 11.26
C ILE A 375 -17.55 -9.98 11.05
N ASN A 376 -16.92 -8.82 11.17
CA ASN A 376 -15.47 -8.66 11.11
C ASN A 376 -14.84 -8.56 12.50
N PHE A 377 -13.50 -8.48 12.52
CA PHE A 377 -12.72 -8.33 13.75
C PHE A 377 -13.06 -7.07 14.56
N ASP A 378 -13.62 -6.02 13.96
CA ASP A 378 -14.11 -4.83 14.68
C ASP A 378 -15.47 -5.01 15.35
N GLY A 379 -16.11 -6.17 15.20
CA GLY A 379 -17.43 -6.48 15.71
C GLY A 379 -18.57 -5.92 14.86
N ASN A 380 -18.25 -5.21 13.77
CA ASN A 380 -19.25 -4.68 12.84
C ASN A 380 -19.52 -5.68 11.72
N TYR A 381 -20.73 -5.62 11.17
CA TYR A 381 -21.09 -6.33 9.96
C TYR A 381 -20.60 -5.58 8.71
N LYS A 382 -20.05 -6.35 7.76
CA LYS A 382 -19.64 -5.92 6.42
C LYS A 382 -20.21 -6.86 5.37
N LEU A 383 -20.19 -6.43 4.11
CA LEU A 383 -20.57 -7.28 2.98
C LEU A 383 -19.37 -8.07 2.47
N GLU A 384 -19.53 -9.39 2.43
CA GLU A 384 -18.59 -10.34 1.85
C GLU A 384 -19.08 -10.76 0.47
N GLU A 385 -18.31 -10.46 -0.58
CA GLU A 385 -18.63 -10.80 -1.97
C GLU A 385 -18.42 -12.30 -2.20
N LEU A 386 -19.42 -12.97 -2.81
CA LEU A 386 -19.36 -14.40 -3.07
C LEU A 386 -18.49 -14.69 -4.30
N ASN A 387 -17.53 -15.59 -4.13
CA ASN A 387 -16.69 -16.10 -5.22
C ASN A 387 -17.30 -17.36 -5.85
N TYR A 388 -17.34 -17.45 -7.18
CA TYR A 388 -17.91 -18.59 -7.94
C TYR A 388 -16.85 -19.47 -8.63
N ALA A 389 -15.55 -19.18 -8.46
CA ALA A 389 -14.49 -19.87 -9.18
C ALA A 389 -14.37 -21.35 -8.78
N LYS A 390 -14.57 -22.29 -9.72
CA LYS A 390 -14.65 -23.73 -9.44
C LYS A 390 -13.39 -24.38 -8.82
N ASP A 391 -12.21 -23.76 -8.98
CA ASP A 391 -10.94 -24.48 -8.82
C ASP A 391 -10.07 -24.06 -7.62
N GLN A 392 -10.51 -23.12 -6.76
CA GLN A 392 -9.75 -22.80 -5.55
C GLN A 392 -10.06 -23.80 -4.44
N THR A 393 -9.46 -24.99 -4.51
CA THR A 393 -9.38 -25.92 -3.38
C THR A 393 -8.40 -25.38 -2.33
N SER A 394 -8.65 -24.17 -1.81
CA SER A 394 -7.93 -23.72 -0.62
C SER A 394 -8.52 -24.48 0.56
N LYS A 395 -7.79 -25.50 1.04
CA LYS A 395 -8.13 -26.10 2.34
C LYS A 395 -8.05 -24.96 3.36
N ASN A 396 -9.11 -24.76 4.16
CA ASN A 396 -9.16 -23.76 5.24
C ASN A 396 -7.98 -23.87 6.24
N SER A 397 -7.31 -25.03 6.29
CA SER A 397 -5.96 -25.19 6.85
C SER A 397 -4.94 -24.60 5.85
N ASP A 398 -4.58 -23.32 5.88
CA ASP A 398 -3.87 -22.70 6.98
C ASP A 398 -3.99 -21.15 6.93
N GLN A 399 -5.21 -20.60 6.98
CA GLN A 399 -5.38 -19.14 7.09
C GLN A 399 -4.60 -18.57 8.30
N TYR A 400 -4.54 -19.33 9.40
CA TYR A 400 -3.70 -19.00 10.55
C TYR A 400 -2.21 -18.93 10.20
N LEU A 401 -1.62 -19.91 9.49
CA LEU A 401 -0.19 -19.85 9.17
C LEU A 401 0.11 -18.73 8.18
N LYS A 402 -0.79 -18.44 7.23
CA LYS A 402 -0.67 -17.28 6.34
C LYS A 402 -0.64 -15.97 7.12
N PHE A 403 -1.59 -15.79 8.04
CA PHE A 403 -1.62 -14.62 8.90
C PHE A 403 -0.40 -14.55 9.82
N LYS A 404 0.02 -15.68 10.40
CA LYS A 404 1.20 -15.75 11.26
C LYS A 404 2.47 -15.38 10.52
N ALA A 405 2.65 -15.86 9.28
CA ALA A 405 3.77 -15.47 8.43
C ALA A 405 3.76 -13.96 8.16
N LEU A 406 2.60 -13.40 7.81
CA LEU A 406 2.42 -11.96 7.63
C LEU A 406 2.80 -11.16 8.90
N TYR A 407 2.35 -11.61 10.07
CA TYR A 407 2.68 -11.01 11.37
C TYR A 407 4.19 -11.06 11.65
N ASP A 408 4.78 -12.25 11.55
CA ASP A 408 6.20 -12.48 11.85
C ASP A 408 7.09 -11.67 10.88
N ASP A 409 6.74 -11.65 9.60
CA ASP A 409 7.42 -10.84 8.59
C ASP A 409 7.36 -9.35 8.91
N TYR A 410 6.18 -8.83 9.30
CA TYR A 410 6.05 -7.43 9.67
C TYR A 410 6.91 -7.07 10.87
N MET A 411 6.89 -7.91 11.92
CA MET A 411 7.66 -7.68 13.14
C MET A 411 9.17 -7.80 12.88
N ALA A 412 9.60 -8.74 12.03
CA ALA A 412 11.00 -8.86 11.63
C ALA A 412 11.50 -7.61 10.89
N GLU A 413 10.71 -7.09 9.94
CA GLU A 413 11.03 -5.86 9.22
C GLU A 413 11.12 -4.64 10.16
N LEU A 414 10.11 -4.47 11.02
CA LEU A 414 10.05 -3.39 11.99
C LEU A 414 11.25 -3.43 12.94
N ASN A 415 11.56 -4.60 13.50
CA ASN A 415 12.66 -4.78 14.43
C ASN A 415 14.03 -4.55 13.78
N ALA A 416 14.22 -4.96 12.53
CA ALA A 416 15.46 -4.73 11.83
C ALA A 416 15.70 -3.25 11.51
N LEU A 417 14.66 -2.54 11.06
CA LEU A 417 14.75 -1.10 10.80
C LEU A 417 15.05 -0.32 12.08
N ASN A 418 14.28 -0.59 13.14
CA ASN A 418 14.48 0.07 14.43
C ASN A 418 15.84 -0.29 15.02
N GLY A 419 16.23 -1.56 14.99
CA GLY A 419 17.53 -2.03 15.47
C GLY A 419 18.70 -1.39 14.72
N PHE A 420 18.57 -1.20 13.40
CA PHE A 420 19.55 -0.46 12.60
C PHE A 420 19.69 0.98 13.10
N PHE A 421 18.59 1.73 13.14
CA PHE A 421 18.61 3.14 13.57
C PHE A 421 19.03 3.32 15.03
N ASP A 422 18.60 2.45 15.94
CA ASP A 422 19.00 2.51 17.35
C ASP A 422 20.49 2.23 17.54
N SER A 423 21.06 1.28 16.78
CA SER A 423 22.51 1.06 16.77
C SER A 423 23.27 2.24 16.15
N TYR A 424 22.64 2.93 15.19
CA TYR A 424 23.26 4.02 14.46
C TYR A 424 23.28 5.30 15.29
N LYS A 425 22.20 5.61 16.01
CA LYS A 425 22.11 6.74 16.96
C LYS A 425 23.22 6.73 18.01
N GLN A 426 23.74 5.57 18.40
CA GLN A 426 24.83 5.44 19.38
C GLN A 426 26.19 5.90 18.86
N VAL A 427 26.36 5.95 17.53
CA VAL A 427 27.65 6.25 16.89
C VAL A 427 27.60 7.45 15.93
N ALA A 428 26.39 7.90 15.57
CA ALA A 428 26.18 9.05 14.70
C ALA A 428 26.68 10.35 15.36
N SER A 429 27.28 11.23 14.57
CA SER A 429 27.69 12.56 15.03
C SER A 429 26.50 13.52 15.16
N ASP A 430 26.68 14.61 15.91
CA ASP A 430 25.67 15.68 16.02
C ASP A 430 25.32 16.28 14.65
N GLU A 431 26.29 16.39 13.73
CA GLU A 431 26.06 16.86 12.36
C GLU A 431 25.12 15.92 11.58
N ILE A 432 25.33 14.60 11.69
CA ILE A 432 24.45 13.60 11.06
C ILE A 432 23.05 13.65 11.67
N MET A 433 22.94 13.76 12.99
CA MET A 433 21.64 13.82 13.66
C MET A 433 20.92 15.14 13.37
N ALA A 434 21.65 16.24 13.18
CA ALA A 434 21.05 17.51 12.72
C ALA A 434 20.51 17.41 11.29
N GLU A 435 21.17 16.65 10.41
CA GLU A 435 20.78 16.51 9.00
C GLU A 435 19.70 15.44 8.76
N PHE A 436 19.78 14.29 9.44
CA PHE A 436 18.94 13.12 9.19
C PHE A 436 18.10 12.68 10.39
N GLY A 437 18.21 13.37 11.53
CA GLY A 437 17.55 13.00 12.78
C GLY A 437 16.04 12.85 12.65
N ASP A 438 15.39 13.68 11.84
CA ASP A 438 13.95 13.60 11.61
C ASP A 438 13.53 12.24 11.03
N ILE A 439 14.30 11.68 10.09
CA ILE A 439 14.02 10.36 9.51
C ILE A 439 14.48 9.23 10.44
N ILE A 440 15.67 9.35 11.03
CA ILE A 440 16.25 8.35 11.95
C ILE A 440 15.37 8.13 13.19
N ASN A 441 14.72 9.20 13.65
CA ASN A 441 13.84 9.17 14.82
C ASN A 441 12.36 8.94 14.46
N ASN A 442 12.00 8.82 13.18
CA ASN A 442 10.61 8.65 12.76
C ASN A 442 10.16 7.19 12.89
N PRO A 443 9.30 6.83 13.87
CA PRO A 443 8.79 5.48 14.01
C PRO A 443 7.80 5.08 12.89
N GLU A 444 7.32 6.04 12.09
CA GLU A 444 6.43 5.80 10.97
C GLU A 444 7.16 5.50 9.66
N PHE A 445 8.49 5.58 9.64
CA PHE A 445 9.28 5.20 8.47
C PHE A 445 9.22 3.68 8.27
N LYS A 446 8.88 3.23 7.04
CA LYS A 446 8.51 1.84 6.77
C LYS A 446 9.31 1.28 5.60
N SER A 447 9.63 -0.01 5.62
CA SER A 447 10.10 -0.67 4.39
C SER A 447 8.97 -0.83 3.37
N SER A 448 9.30 -1.01 2.09
CA SER A 448 8.30 -1.35 1.08
C SER A 448 7.65 -2.71 1.35
N LYS A 449 8.37 -3.67 1.94
CA LYS A 449 7.80 -4.92 2.45
C LYS A 449 6.76 -4.67 3.55
N MET A 450 7.05 -3.77 4.50
CA MET A 450 6.06 -3.36 5.51
C MET A 450 4.83 -2.74 4.85
N LEU A 451 4.98 -1.80 3.92
CA LEU A 451 3.84 -1.19 3.21
C LEU A 451 2.99 -2.23 2.48
N LYS A 452 3.62 -3.24 1.85
CA LYS A 452 2.92 -4.36 1.20
C LYS A 452 2.14 -5.21 2.20
N ILE A 453 2.77 -5.58 3.32
CA ILE A 453 2.12 -6.33 4.39
C ILE A 453 0.93 -5.53 4.97
N GLN A 454 1.07 -4.22 5.16
CA GLN A 454 -0.03 -3.38 5.62
C GLN A 454 -1.22 -3.41 4.65
N SER A 455 -0.95 -3.31 3.34
CA SER A 455 -1.99 -3.41 2.31
C SER A 455 -2.66 -4.79 2.31
N GLU A 456 -1.89 -5.87 2.44
CA GLU A 456 -2.44 -7.23 2.51
C GLU A 456 -3.27 -7.46 3.77
N PHE A 457 -2.80 -6.96 4.92
CA PHE A 457 -3.55 -7.00 6.17
C PHE A 457 -4.91 -6.31 6.04
N VAL A 458 -4.94 -5.10 5.46
CA VAL A 458 -6.20 -4.37 5.23
C VAL A 458 -7.11 -5.17 4.29
N ALA A 459 -6.57 -5.73 3.21
CA ALA A 459 -7.34 -6.50 2.23
C ALA A 459 -7.95 -7.78 2.83
N ILE A 460 -7.22 -8.51 3.69
CA ILE A 460 -7.70 -9.79 4.25
C ILE A 460 -8.56 -9.62 5.51
N THR A 461 -8.37 -8.55 6.29
CA THR A 461 -9.08 -8.33 7.57
C THR A 461 -10.18 -7.26 7.48
N GLY A 462 -10.09 -6.38 6.48
CA GLY A 462 -10.91 -5.17 6.39
C GLY A 462 -10.65 -4.14 7.50
N LEU A 463 -9.62 -4.31 8.34
CA LEU A 463 -9.25 -3.35 9.39
C LEU A 463 -8.21 -2.37 8.86
N LYS A 464 -8.28 -1.11 9.30
CA LYS A 464 -7.16 -0.16 9.11
C LYS A 464 -5.92 -0.74 9.80
N PHE A 465 -4.79 -0.72 9.11
CA PHE A 465 -3.56 -1.24 9.69
C PHE A 465 -3.11 -0.40 10.91
N SER A 466 -2.86 -1.08 12.02
CA SER A 466 -2.15 -0.59 13.20
C SER A 466 -1.52 -1.77 13.92
N LEU A 467 -0.50 -1.54 14.76
CA LEU A 467 0.06 -2.61 15.60
C LEU A 467 -1.00 -3.21 16.53
N GLU A 468 -1.91 -2.39 17.05
CA GLU A 468 -3.04 -2.83 17.87
C GLU A 468 -3.97 -3.77 17.09
N ASN A 469 -4.38 -3.39 15.87
CA ASN A 469 -5.24 -4.24 15.04
C ASN A 469 -4.52 -5.51 14.58
N LEU A 470 -3.22 -5.43 14.27
CA LEU A 470 -2.40 -6.59 13.95
C LEU A 470 -2.36 -7.57 15.13
N GLN A 471 -2.13 -7.07 16.34
CA GLN A 471 -2.14 -7.88 17.57
C GLN A 471 -3.53 -8.45 17.87
N LYS A 472 -4.59 -7.64 17.72
CA LYS A 472 -5.98 -8.06 17.91
C LYS A 472 -6.35 -9.27 17.04
N VAL A 473 -5.94 -9.28 15.77
CA VAL A 473 -6.19 -10.41 14.86
C VAL A 473 -5.40 -11.63 15.30
N LYS A 474 -4.13 -11.46 15.71
CA LYS A 474 -3.31 -12.54 16.28
C LYS A 474 -3.98 -13.18 17.50
N ASP A 475 -4.39 -12.37 18.47
CA ASP A 475 -5.02 -12.84 19.71
C ASP A 475 -6.37 -13.54 19.42
N SER A 476 -7.11 -13.06 18.41
CA SER A 476 -8.35 -13.71 17.95
C SER A 476 -8.06 -15.13 17.43
N PHE A 477 -7.00 -15.32 16.64
CA PHE A 477 -6.58 -16.64 16.19
C PHE A 477 -6.09 -17.55 17.32
N GLU A 478 -5.43 -16.99 18.33
CA GLU A 478 -4.98 -17.74 19.51
C GLU A 478 -6.16 -18.17 20.40
N THR A 479 -7.24 -17.39 20.41
CA THR A 479 -8.47 -17.67 21.16
C THR A 479 -9.33 -18.73 20.45
N ASP A 480 -9.70 -18.49 19.19
CA ASP A 480 -10.48 -19.44 18.38
C ASP A 480 -10.11 -19.29 16.90
N LYS A 481 -9.30 -20.24 16.42
CA LYS A 481 -8.83 -20.27 15.03
C LYS A 481 -9.98 -20.32 14.02
N LYS A 482 -11.07 -21.03 14.31
CA LYS A 482 -12.18 -21.20 13.37
C LYS A 482 -13.03 -19.94 13.32
N ALA A 483 -13.31 -19.34 14.47
CA ALA A 483 -14.04 -18.07 14.53
C ALA A 483 -13.24 -16.93 13.85
N ALA A 484 -11.94 -16.82 14.13
CA ALA A 484 -11.08 -15.82 13.51
C ALA A 484 -10.93 -16.02 11.99
N ALA A 485 -10.77 -17.26 11.52
CA ALA A 485 -10.76 -17.59 10.09
C ALA A 485 -12.05 -17.12 9.40
N ASN A 486 -13.20 -17.32 10.05
CA ASN A 486 -14.49 -16.85 9.56
C ASN A 486 -14.68 -15.31 9.61
N MET A 487 -13.73 -14.53 10.14
CA MET A 487 -13.76 -13.06 10.10
C MET A 487 -12.81 -12.47 9.05
N LEU A 488 -11.93 -13.28 8.46
CA LEU A 488 -11.13 -12.90 7.29
C LEU A 488 -11.96 -12.97 6.02
N ILE A 489 -11.57 -12.27 4.96
CA ILE A 489 -12.18 -12.40 3.62
C ILE A 489 -12.28 -13.87 3.16
N ASP A 490 -13.38 -14.21 2.50
CA ASP A 490 -13.63 -15.58 2.05
C ASP A 490 -12.66 -15.96 0.91
N THR A 491 -11.95 -17.09 1.09
CA THR A 491 -11.03 -17.65 0.09
C THR A 491 -11.57 -18.92 -0.57
N ASP A 492 -12.67 -19.44 -0.05
CA ASP A 492 -13.40 -20.57 -0.61
C ASP A 492 -14.46 -20.08 -1.60
N SER A 493 -14.84 -20.96 -2.52
CA SER A 493 -15.80 -20.63 -3.56
C SER A 493 -17.17 -21.18 -3.21
N LEU A 494 -18.21 -20.39 -3.46
CA LEU A 494 -19.59 -20.80 -3.38
C LEU A 494 -19.86 -21.92 -4.40
N THR A 495 -20.45 -23.01 -3.91
CA THR A 495 -20.91 -24.15 -4.72
C THR A 495 -22.41 -24.19 -4.90
N ALA A 496 -23.18 -23.77 -3.89
CA ALA A 496 -24.64 -23.76 -3.97
C ALA A 496 -25.28 -22.79 -2.97
N ILE A 497 -26.51 -22.37 -3.27
CA ILE A 497 -27.40 -21.59 -2.38
C ILE A 497 -28.68 -22.37 -2.20
N ARG A 498 -29.16 -22.58 -0.97
CA ARG A 498 -30.52 -23.07 -0.70
C ARG A 498 -31.43 -21.92 -0.31
N ILE A 499 -32.61 -21.83 -0.90
CA ILE A 499 -33.71 -20.98 -0.40
C ILE A 499 -34.50 -21.82 0.61
N ASN A 500 -34.49 -21.42 1.88
CA ASN A 500 -35.19 -22.12 2.95
C ASN A 500 -36.67 -21.71 3.01
N GLU A 501 -37.53 -22.59 3.53
CA GLU A 501 -38.97 -22.34 3.67
C GLU A 501 -39.30 -21.08 4.49
N ASN A 502 -38.46 -20.77 5.49
CA ASN A 502 -38.58 -19.55 6.31
C ASN A 502 -38.08 -18.27 5.60
N GLY A 503 -37.67 -18.37 4.32
CA GLY A 503 -37.18 -17.25 3.52
C GLY A 503 -35.78 -16.76 3.88
N THR A 504 -34.97 -17.59 4.56
CA THR A 504 -33.52 -17.44 4.74
C THR A 504 -32.75 -18.21 3.65
N PHE A 505 -31.42 -18.07 3.61
CA PHE A 505 -30.57 -18.74 2.65
C PHE A 505 -29.50 -19.58 3.34
N THR A 506 -29.23 -20.77 2.82
CA THR A 506 -28.04 -21.55 3.21
C THR A 506 -27.01 -21.46 2.08
N LEU A 507 -25.80 -20.99 2.40
CA LEU A 507 -24.69 -20.89 1.45
C LEU A 507 -23.74 -22.06 1.69
N ARG A 508 -23.40 -22.80 0.64
CA ARG A 508 -22.46 -23.93 0.69
C ARG A 508 -21.20 -23.62 -0.11
N PHE A 509 -20.04 -23.79 0.50
CA PHE A 509 -18.74 -23.54 -0.11
C PHE A 509 -18.00 -24.85 -0.44
N ASN A 510 -17.05 -24.77 -1.37
CA ASN A 510 -16.22 -25.91 -1.78
C ASN A 510 -15.29 -26.42 -0.66
N SER A 511 -15.08 -25.61 0.39
CA SER A 511 -14.40 -25.99 1.62
C SER A 511 -15.21 -26.95 2.50
N GLY A 512 -16.50 -27.16 2.19
CA GLY A 512 -17.47 -27.86 3.04
C GLY A 512 -18.12 -26.97 4.10
N ARG A 513 -17.75 -25.69 4.17
CA ARG A 513 -18.40 -24.71 5.04
C ARG A 513 -19.84 -24.47 4.56
N GLU A 514 -20.77 -24.45 5.51
CA GLU A 514 -22.15 -24.01 5.29
C GLU A 514 -22.49 -22.90 6.27
N ILE A 515 -23.17 -21.85 5.79
CA ILE A 515 -23.64 -20.74 6.62
C ILE A 515 -25.09 -20.40 6.29
N ASN A 516 -25.86 -20.04 7.31
CA ASN A 516 -27.23 -19.55 7.15
C ASN A 516 -27.24 -18.02 7.23
N VAL A 517 -27.85 -17.36 6.26
CA VAL A 517 -27.94 -15.91 6.18
C VAL A 517 -29.39 -15.47 5.97
N SER A 518 -29.76 -14.35 6.58
CA SER A 518 -31.13 -13.82 6.52
C SER A 518 -31.43 -13.05 5.22
N LYS A 519 -30.39 -12.50 4.59
CA LYS A 519 -30.46 -11.66 3.40
C LYS A 519 -29.29 -11.93 2.47
N LEU A 520 -29.55 -11.75 1.18
CA LEU A 520 -28.54 -11.65 0.13
C LEU A 520 -28.54 -10.24 -0.45
N TYR A 521 -27.37 -9.80 -0.84
CA TYR A 521 -27.12 -8.52 -1.47
C TYR A 521 -26.63 -8.75 -2.89
N LYS A 522 -26.93 -7.83 -3.79
CA LYS A 522 -26.61 -7.90 -5.21
C LYS A 522 -25.89 -6.63 -5.63
N ASP A 523 -24.83 -6.77 -6.41
CA ASP A 523 -24.11 -5.66 -7.02
C ASP A 523 -25.06 -4.89 -7.97
N SER A 524 -25.16 -3.57 -7.78
CA SER A 524 -26.00 -2.71 -8.61
C SER A 524 -25.38 -2.37 -9.97
N GLY A 525 -24.09 -2.67 -10.18
CA GLY A 525 -23.31 -2.26 -11.35
C GLY A 525 -22.96 -0.76 -11.35
N LYS A 526 -23.15 -0.08 -10.22
CA LYS A 526 -22.86 1.35 -9.99
C LYS A 526 -22.25 1.53 -8.61
N ALA A 527 -21.67 2.70 -8.36
CA ALA A 527 -21.24 3.15 -7.05
C ALA A 527 -22.09 4.32 -6.57
N PHE A 528 -22.37 4.35 -5.28
CA PHE A 528 -23.18 5.34 -4.59
C PHE A 528 -22.31 6.27 -3.73
N ASN A 529 -22.83 7.43 -3.35
CA ASN A 529 -22.16 8.36 -2.42
C ASN A 529 -22.45 7.98 -0.95
N GLU A 530 -23.32 7.02 -0.75
CA GLU A 530 -23.78 6.49 0.50
C GLU A 530 -23.44 5.00 0.57
N ALA A 531 -23.02 4.55 1.75
CA ALA A 531 -22.72 3.16 2.01
C ALA A 531 -23.89 2.51 2.73
N LEU A 532 -24.18 1.25 2.41
CA LEU A 532 -25.11 0.44 3.19
C LEU A 532 -24.70 0.40 4.66
N ASN A 533 -25.63 0.73 5.56
CA ASN A 533 -25.43 0.49 6.98
C ASN A 533 -25.84 -0.93 7.32
N VAL A 534 -24.94 -1.89 7.03
CA VAL A 534 -25.20 -3.32 7.22
C VAL A 534 -25.52 -3.64 8.69
N ASN A 535 -24.92 -2.91 9.64
CA ASN A 535 -25.17 -3.12 11.07
C ASN A 535 -26.62 -2.89 11.47
N ALA A 536 -27.32 -1.94 10.83
CA ALA A 536 -28.72 -1.66 11.11
C ALA A 536 -29.61 -2.91 10.94
N ASP A 537 -29.26 -3.81 10.01
CA ASP A 537 -30.00 -5.06 9.79
C ASP A 537 -29.92 -6.04 10.96
N PHE A 538 -28.89 -5.92 11.81
CA PHE A 538 -28.63 -6.83 12.93
C PHE A 538 -28.86 -6.20 14.31
N MET A 539 -28.96 -4.87 14.41
CA MET A 539 -29.31 -4.16 15.65
C MET A 539 -30.72 -4.48 16.14
N ASP A 540 -30.93 -4.54 17.45
CA ASP A 540 -32.28 -4.54 18.01
C ASP A 540 -32.93 -3.14 17.96
N GLU A 541 -34.22 -3.01 18.31
CA GLU A 541 -34.91 -1.71 18.26
C GLU A 541 -34.30 -0.69 19.22
N LYS A 542 -33.81 -1.12 20.38
CA LYS A 542 -33.17 -0.20 21.33
C LYS A 542 -31.87 0.33 20.72
N GLU A 543 -31.03 -0.56 20.20
CA GLU A 543 -29.78 -0.21 19.54
C GLU A 543 -29.99 0.69 18.32
N LEU A 544 -31.00 0.43 17.50
CA LEU A 544 -31.32 1.28 16.35
C LEU A 544 -31.59 2.73 16.77
N ASN A 545 -32.29 2.94 17.88
CA ASN A 545 -32.65 4.27 18.35
C ASN A 545 -31.57 4.95 19.20
N GLU A 546 -30.63 4.18 19.76
CA GLU A 546 -29.51 4.71 20.56
C GLU A 546 -28.23 4.94 19.74
N LYS A 547 -27.95 4.09 18.74
CA LYS A 547 -26.65 4.05 18.03
C LYS A 547 -26.69 4.63 16.62
N ILE A 548 -27.85 4.74 15.98
CA ILE A 548 -27.94 5.31 14.62
C ILE A 548 -27.82 6.82 14.70
N ASP A 549 -26.80 7.38 14.05
CA ASP A 549 -26.67 8.82 13.86
C ASP A 549 -27.60 9.29 12.73
N LEU A 550 -28.71 9.90 13.12
CA LEU A 550 -29.72 10.44 12.19
C LEU A 550 -29.18 11.56 11.28
N SER A 551 -28.09 12.22 11.65
CA SER A 551 -27.52 13.34 10.90
C SER A 551 -26.77 12.90 9.64
N VAL A 552 -26.21 11.69 9.65
CA VAL A 552 -25.48 11.09 8.53
C VAL A 552 -26.22 9.90 7.91
N SER A 553 -27.33 9.47 8.49
CA SER A 553 -28.13 8.37 7.96
C SER A 553 -29.15 8.85 6.92
N VAL A 554 -29.29 8.09 5.84
CA VAL A 554 -30.20 8.39 4.72
C VAL A 554 -30.98 7.16 4.30
N VAL A 555 -32.09 7.41 3.61
CA VAL A 555 -32.93 6.40 2.99
C VAL A 555 -33.32 6.82 1.59
N LYS A 556 -33.59 5.83 0.74
CA LYS A 556 -34.09 6.06 -0.62
C LYS A 556 -35.60 5.86 -0.62
N ILE A 557 -36.35 6.93 -0.89
CA ILE A 557 -37.80 6.91 -0.95
C ILE A 557 -38.28 7.35 -2.33
N LYS A 558 -39.40 6.78 -2.79
CA LYS A 558 -39.97 7.16 -4.09
C LYS A 558 -40.64 8.53 -3.95
N ASN A 559 -40.22 9.49 -4.76
CA ASN A 559 -40.90 10.77 -4.89
C ASN A 559 -42.24 10.57 -5.59
N GLU A 560 -43.32 11.04 -4.97
CA GLU A 560 -44.69 10.84 -5.45
C GLU A 560 -44.96 11.58 -6.77
N THR A 561 -44.30 12.72 -6.99
CA THR A 561 -44.46 13.56 -8.18
C THR A 561 -43.65 13.05 -9.36
N THR A 562 -42.40 12.67 -9.14
CA THR A 562 -41.48 12.25 -10.23
C THR A 562 -41.47 10.74 -10.44
N GLY A 563 -41.95 9.97 -9.47
CA GLY A 563 -41.86 8.51 -9.44
C GLY A 563 -40.44 7.97 -9.28
N LYS A 564 -39.43 8.83 -9.14
CA LYS A 564 -38.02 8.44 -8.99
C LYS A 564 -37.68 8.21 -7.52
N LEU A 565 -36.72 7.31 -7.27
CA LEU A 565 -36.13 7.19 -5.94
C LEU A 565 -35.26 8.42 -5.67
N GLU A 566 -35.50 9.06 -4.55
CA GLU A 566 -34.74 10.20 -4.03
C GLU A 566 -34.15 9.82 -2.67
N GLU A 567 -32.92 10.26 -2.45
CA GLU A 567 -32.29 10.17 -1.14
C GLU A 567 -32.84 11.26 -0.23
N LYS A 568 -33.17 10.89 1.02
CA LYS A 568 -33.50 11.84 2.09
C LYS A 568 -32.83 11.43 3.38
N SER A 569 -32.29 12.41 4.12
CA SER A 569 -31.72 12.13 5.44
C SER A 569 -32.82 11.83 6.47
N LEU A 570 -32.49 10.99 7.45
CA LEU A 570 -33.42 10.68 8.53
C LEU A 570 -33.74 11.92 9.36
N LYS A 571 -32.76 12.83 9.52
CA LYS A 571 -32.95 14.13 10.16
C LYS A 571 -33.94 15.03 9.40
N ASP A 572 -33.83 15.14 8.08
CA ASP A 572 -34.72 15.98 7.27
C ASP A 572 -36.14 15.42 7.22
N LEU A 573 -36.27 14.10 7.29
CA LEU A 573 -37.55 13.41 7.46
C LEU A 573 -38.15 13.59 8.87
N GLY A 574 -37.39 14.16 9.81
CA GLY A 574 -37.82 14.33 11.19
C GLY A 574 -38.09 13.00 11.90
N VAL A 575 -37.29 11.97 11.62
CA VAL A 575 -37.43 10.65 12.25
C VAL A 575 -37.12 10.73 13.75
N GLU A 576 -37.99 10.15 14.57
CA GLU A 576 -37.82 10.04 16.03
C GLU A 576 -37.69 8.60 16.51
N LEU A 577 -38.23 7.65 15.74
CA LEU A 577 -38.20 6.24 16.08
C LEU A 577 -37.97 5.39 14.83
N ILE A 578 -37.07 4.43 14.94
CA ILE A 578 -36.80 3.39 13.96
C ILE A 578 -37.24 2.05 14.55
N GLN A 579 -38.12 1.34 13.86
CA GLN A 579 -38.58 0.01 14.24
C GLN A 579 -38.30 -1.00 13.12
N LYS A 580 -38.37 -2.29 13.43
CA LYS A 580 -38.34 -3.34 12.41
C LYS A 580 -39.74 -3.90 12.17
N THR A 581 -40.01 -4.33 10.94
CA THR A 581 -41.21 -5.15 10.69
C THR A 581 -41.13 -6.46 11.46
N THR A 582 -42.26 -7.13 11.67
CA THR A 582 -42.33 -8.40 12.43
C THR A 582 -41.41 -9.50 11.86
N ASN A 583 -41.14 -9.49 10.56
CA ASN A 583 -40.21 -10.41 9.90
C ASN A 583 -38.75 -9.94 9.91
N GLY A 584 -38.44 -8.77 10.48
CA GLY A 584 -37.11 -8.16 10.57
C GLY A 584 -36.51 -7.70 9.25
N LYS A 585 -37.24 -7.78 8.13
CA LYS A 585 -36.69 -7.53 6.79
C LYS A 585 -36.71 -6.05 6.38
N LEU A 586 -37.65 -5.26 6.91
CA LEU A 586 -37.85 -3.85 6.58
C LEU A 586 -37.79 -2.99 7.84
N PHE A 587 -37.54 -1.69 7.64
CA PHE A 587 -37.56 -0.68 8.69
C PHE A 587 -38.82 0.18 8.59
N ILE A 588 -39.36 0.56 9.74
CA ILE A 588 -40.47 1.51 9.87
C ILE A 588 -39.91 2.75 10.56
N LEU A 589 -39.88 3.86 9.84
CA LEU A 589 -39.44 5.16 10.35
C LEU A 589 -40.68 5.95 10.79
N ARG A 590 -40.75 6.33 12.06
CA ARG A 590 -41.79 7.23 12.56
C ARG A 590 -41.25 8.64 12.65
N THR A 591 -41.93 9.57 11.98
CA THR A 591 -41.57 10.98 11.98
C THR A 591 -42.30 11.76 13.08
N LYS A 592 -41.79 12.95 13.42
CA LYS A 592 -42.43 13.94 14.30
C LYS A 592 -43.88 14.24 13.96
N GLU A 593 -44.20 14.18 12.67
CA GLU A 593 -45.55 14.43 12.15
C GLU A 593 -46.49 13.22 12.32
N GLY A 594 -46.05 12.14 12.96
CA GLY A 594 -46.79 10.90 13.12
C GLY A 594 -46.90 10.05 11.86
N LYS A 595 -46.15 10.38 10.79
CA LYS A 595 -46.12 9.60 9.55
C LYS A 595 -45.19 8.38 9.71
N SER A 596 -45.60 7.26 9.13
CA SER A 596 -44.80 6.04 9.05
C SER A 596 -44.27 5.86 7.64
N ILE A 597 -42.96 5.73 7.48
CA ILE A 597 -42.29 5.48 6.21
C ILE A 597 -41.65 4.09 6.29
N VAL A 598 -42.00 3.19 5.37
CA VAL A 598 -41.41 1.86 5.29
C VAL A 598 -40.26 1.87 4.28
N VAL A 599 -39.09 1.42 4.70
CA VAL A 599 -37.89 1.38 3.85
C VAL A 599 -37.18 0.04 3.95
N ASN A 600 -36.53 -0.36 2.87
CA ASN A 600 -35.80 -1.63 2.82
C ASN A 600 -34.42 -1.54 3.49
N GLN A 601 -33.81 -0.37 3.45
CA GLN A 601 -32.41 -0.17 3.83
C GLN A 601 -32.21 1.21 4.42
N ILE A 602 -31.28 1.28 5.38
CA ILE A 602 -30.69 2.52 5.87
C ILE A 602 -29.26 2.57 5.32
N TYR A 603 -28.88 3.73 4.82
CA TYR A 603 -27.52 3.99 4.36
C TYR A 603 -26.88 5.02 5.28
N THR A 604 -25.57 4.98 5.37
CA THR A 604 -24.76 6.03 5.98
C THR A 604 -24.17 6.84 4.83
N LYS A 605 -24.38 8.15 4.82
CA LYS A 605 -23.64 9.01 3.89
C LYS A 605 -22.16 8.76 4.14
N THR A 606 -21.39 8.52 3.09
CA THR A 606 -19.93 8.45 3.26
C THR A 606 -19.35 9.83 3.56
N GLN A 607 -20.20 10.87 3.63
CA GLN A 607 -19.85 12.28 3.76
C GLN A 607 -20.90 13.13 4.49
N ASN A 608 -20.46 14.26 5.03
CA ASN A 608 -21.33 15.40 5.30
C ASN A 608 -21.40 16.28 4.04
N GLU A 609 -22.58 16.43 3.44
CA GLU A 609 -22.80 17.23 2.20
C GLU A 609 -22.55 18.74 2.37
N ALA A 610 -22.26 19.21 3.58
CA ALA A 610 -21.87 20.59 3.82
C ALA A 610 -20.46 20.81 3.23
N GLN A 611 -20.39 21.51 2.10
CA GLN A 611 -19.19 22.06 1.42
C GLN A 611 -18.71 21.37 0.14
N ASN A 612 -19.62 20.93 -0.72
CA ASN A 612 -19.28 20.77 -2.16
C ASN A 612 -19.20 22.15 -2.84
N SER A 613 -18.21 22.97 -2.47
CA SER A 613 -17.94 24.28 -3.08
C SER A 613 -16.86 24.16 -4.16
N GLN A 614 -16.94 23.17 -5.05
CA GLN A 614 -16.04 23.13 -6.21
C GLN A 614 -16.45 24.10 -7.34
N ASN A 615 -17.65 24.70 -7.26
CA ASN A 615 -18.18 25.58 -8.32
C ASN A 615 -18.67 26.96 -7.82
N ALA A 616 -18.32 27.38 -6.60
CA ALA A 616 -18.55 28.77 -6.21
C ALA A 616 -17.47 29.63 -6.87
N GLN A 617 -17.82 30.25 -8.00
CA GLN A 617 -16.98 31.19 -8.71
C GLN A 617 -16.90 32.52 -7.93
N SER A 618 -16.35 32.47 -6.72
CA SER A 618 -15.84 33.67 -6.06
C SER A 618 -14.71 34.22 -6.91
N VAL A 619 -14.64 35.55 -7.06
CA VAL A 619 -13.50 36.21 -7.71
C VAL A 619 -12.25 35.90 -6.89
N ILE A 620 -11.47 34.91 -7.31
CA ILE A 620 -10.18 34.58 -6.70
C ILE A 620 -9.17 35.62 -7.18
N ASP A 621 -8.44 36.21 -6.24
CA ASP A 621 -7.37 37.17 -6.53
C ASP A 621 -6.41 36.51 -7.53
N GLU A 622 -5.98 37.28 -8.52
CA GLU A 622 -5.01 36.83 -9.52
C GLU A 622 -3.73 36.28 -8.87
N LYS A 623 -3.35 36.80 -7.69
CA LYS A 623 -2.22 36.31 -6.88
C LYS A 623 -2.42 34.90 -6.32
N GLU A 624 -3.66 34.44 -6.19
CA GLU A 624 -4.01 33.14 -5.63
C GLU A 624 -4.31 32.09 -6.71
N LYS A 625 -4.26 32.48 -7.99
CA LYS A 625 -4.54 31.57 -9.11
C LYS A 625 -3.39 30.60 -9.37
N PHE A 626 -3.76 29.37 -9.66
CA PHE A 626 -2.87 28.30 -10.08
C PHE A 626 -2.82 28.20 -11.59
N TYR A 627 -1.60 28.25 -12.10
CA TYR A 627 -1.26 28.00 -13.49
C TYR A 627 -0.55 26.64 -13.59
N PRO A 628 -0.82 25.85 -14.65
CA PRO A 628 0.00 24.68 -14.97
C PRO A 628 1.45 25.09 -15.21
N LYS A 629 2.36 24.12 -15.15
CA LYS A 629 3.78 24.34 -15.43
C LYS A 629 3.97 25.13 -16.73
N PRO A 630 4.64 26.30 -16.69
CA PRO A 630 4.91 27.07 -17.89
C PRO A 630 5.67 26.19 -18.89
N LEU A 631 5.19 26.13 -20.12
CA LEU A 631 5.98 25.57 -21.21
C LEU A 631 7.26 26.40 -21.29
N LYS A 632 8.43 25.78 -21.12
CA LYS A 632 9.70 26.44 -21.44
C LYS A 632 9.65 26.78 -22.93
N ILE A 633 9.37 28.03 -23.26
CA ILE A 633 9.66 28.57 -24.58
C ILE A 633 11.19 28.67 -24.60
N TRP A 634 11.83 27.77 -25.34
CA TRP A 634 13.25 27.93 -25.66
C TRP A 634 13.35 29.20 -26.50
N ALA A 635 13.92 30.26 -25.92
CA ALA A 635 14.26 31.48 -26.62
C ALA A 635 15.59 31.31 -27.36
#